data_AF-A0A8T0GCJ5-F1
#
_entry.id   AF-A0A8T0GCJ5-F1
#
_cell.length_a   1.000
_cell.length_b   1.000
_cell.length_c   1.000
_cell.angle_alpha   90.00
_cell.angle_beta   90.00
_cell.angle_gamma   90.00
#
_symmetry.space_group_name_H-M   'P 1'
#
loop_
_entity.id
_entity.type
_entity.pdbx_description
1 polymer ?
#
loop_
_entity_poly.entity_id
_entity_poly.type
_entity_poly.pdbx_seq_one_letter_code
_entity_poly.pdbx_strand_id
1 'polypeptide(L)'
;MRAAATCVGMNKKTIRRAIQRRALLNQSSDGEVWARLYRRKRKDAFDQCIVDQVVAWWTDETRVSPCKKDVRVKRVAFKTKITHATHWLEESELDFYTRFRAANRDLSLSYTVFKRLKPFYVKRLTDFNSCCCKYHQEMQEITLGFQNMRTNKVHIEAGESGCTCGCASICTNFGESTMGEGPVTCQVSRHRYKRSSELWEQSLCPRLQGSEWHAKSCLKGECSECGFRLIPLCEREVDPENKSTMTWRCFEMVSAGSKTKKGDPKQVIRLEYKVTIPREFLLYAEPKIKQFVWHQFVARWQDTKFKQSVQDLKPGEVLSLIDFAENYSYKGQSEIQSQHWFSFQCTILVHITYRINDSHNPEDPQSKRLSTEYHYYISDDRVHDSLFVQHCLMLHWSALVAAGKIPSRHIVWSDGCASQFKGAKAFFFVAKYPSLTVSDNLPTGCKLDWNYWGTGHGKGPHDGAGACVKRALQKEQLKEDSVKLHNATDVVSFLRVEMNLPHAAYPNAKQHVVRHFHLIGLSEVPRDKPLACQTVPGSRSLHSIRSVSHTNNVLLECRDFCCFCSACGRGESGVCANAAHVRPWELVTLQPLSSDDAVQESEDPDPSWIVETGDNILAAECQVGDHFAIVADPNNLDEPGEEFYVLQCTKSMYVHRGPSTRDAWNTVIDDGDEVLEGYYYRHRGRRPNSFVFLREAGVARVYSHLVCATKFTMTQAPHRQKGNETVFQLSDSTLEHIEEVLMRRREHEDLATEEDEEHDDVDSSDDSESDFDE
;
A
#
# COMPACT_ATOMS: atom_id res chain seq x y z
N MET A 1 -63.18 -1.01 52.64
CA MET A 1 -61.70 -1.12 52.55
C MET A 1 -61.07 -1.87 53.73
N ARG A 2 -61.26 -1.47 55.01
CA ARG A 2 -60.75 -2.27 56.15
C ARG A 2 -61.45 -3.63 56.25
N ALA A 3 -62.78 -3.66 56.22
CA ALA A 3 -63.55 -4.92 56.23
C ALA A 3 -63.15 -5.88 55.09
N ALA A 4 -63.02 -5.36 53.87
CA ALA A 4 -62.54 -6.15 52.73
C ALA A 4 -61.10 -6.67 52.92
N ALA A 5 -60.17 -5.85 53.45
CA ALA A 5 -58.81 -6.28 53.72
C ALA A 5 -58.73 -7.45 54.70
N THR A 6 -59.59 -7.45 55.72
CA THR A 6 -59.69 -8.54 56.69
C THR A 6 -60.30 -9.80 56.08
N CYS A 7 -61.37 -9.69 55.28
CA CYS A 7 -62.01 -10.85 54.65
C CYS A 7 -61.13 -11.56 53.61
N VAL A 8 -60.32 -10.83 52.84
CA VAL A 8 -59.48 -11.44 51.79
C VAL A 8 -58.04 -11.70 52.23
N GLY A 9 -57.70 -11.44 53.50
CA GLY A 9 -56.36 -11.66 54.05
C GLY A 9 -55.25 -10.84 53.36
N MET A 10 -55.58 -9.68 52.79
CA MET A 10 -54.64 -8.86 52.01
C MET A 10 -54.50 -7.45 52.56
N ASN A 11 -53.27 -6.91 52.54
CA ASN A 11 -52.98 -5.55 52.99
C ASN A 11 -53.83 -4.52 52.24
N LYS A 12 -54.41 -3.56 52.97
CA LYS A 12 -55.22 -2.44 52.47
C LYS A 12 -54.55 -1.67 51.31
N LYS A 13 -53.21 -1.55 51.30
CA LYS A 13 -52.43 -0.89 50.24
C LYS A 13 -52.44 -1.70 48.93
N THR A 14 -52.43 -3.03 49.03
CA THR A 14 -52.53 -3.95 47.90
C THR A 14 -53.92 -3.89 47.28
N ILE A 15 -54.96 -3.92 48.11
CA ILE A 15 -56.35 -3.79 47.65
C ILE A 15 -56.59 -2.44 46.99
N ARG A 16 -56.07 -1.35 47.56
CA ARG A 16 -56.16 0.00 46.95
C ARG A 16 -55.49 0.05 45.57
N ARG A 17 -54.31 -0.55 45.41
CA ARG A 17 -53.62 -0.63 44.12
C ARG A 17 -54.37 -1.49 43.10
N ALA A 18 -54.97 -2.60 43.53
CA ALA A 18 -55.77 -3.47 42.67
C ALA A 18 -57.04 -2.76 42.17
N ILE A 19 -57.72 -2.02 43.05
CA ILE A 19 -58.91 -1.22 42.69
C ILE A 19 -58.53 -0.10 41.71
N GLN A 20 -57.45 0.64 41.97
CA GLN A 20 -56.96 1.67 41.03
C GLN A 20 -56.57 1.08 39.67
N ARG A 21 -55.92 -0.09 39.66
CA ARG A 21 -55.57 -0.82 38.44
C ARG A 21 -56.81 -1.28 37.68
N ARG A 22 -57.85 -1.76 38.37
CA ARG A 22 -59.11 -2.18 37.75
C ARG A 22 -59.92 -1.00 37.20
N ALA A 23 -59.90 0.14 37.89
CA ALA A 23 -60.53 1.38 37.42
C ALA A 23 -59.87 1.89 36.11
N LEU A 24 -58.54 1.84 36.03
CA LEU A 24 -57.80 2.18 34.79
C LEU A 24 -58.11 1.22 33.63
N LEU A 25 -58.28 -0.07 33.92
CA LEU A 25 -58.63 -1.07 32.89
C LEU A 25 -60.07 -0.94 32.40
N ASN A 26 -60.99 -0.51 33.27
CA ASN A 26 -62.40 -0.35 32.92
C ASN A 26 -62.68 0.94 32.12
N GLN A 27 -61.76 1.91 32.09
CA GLN A 27 -61.90 3.18 31.35
C GLN A 27 -61.42 3.10 29.90
N SER A 28 -60.77 2.01 29.48
CA SER A 28 -60.19 1.86 28.15
C SER A 28 -60.80 0.65 27.43
N SER A 29 -61.56 0.89 26.36
CA SER A 29 -62.08 -0.17 25.47
C SER A 29 -61.02 -0.71 24.50
N ASP A 30 -59.84 -0.10 24.43
CA ASP A 30 -58.77 -0.47 23.50
C ASP A 30 -57.60 -1.22 24.13
N GLY A 31 -57.12 -2.23 23.40
CA GLY A 31 -56.00 -3.11 23.76
C GLY A 31 -54.64 -2.42 23.94
N GLU A 32 -54.53 -1.10 23.75
CA GLU A 32 -53.29 -0.33 23.95
C GLU A 32 -52.84 -0.24 25.41
N VAL A 33 -53.74 -0.42 26.39
CA VAL A 33 -53.36 -0.36 27.82
C VAL A 33 -52.40 -1.49 28.21
N TRP A 34 -52.44 -2.63 27.49
CA TRP A 34 -51.49 -3.72 27.69
C TRP A 34 -50.05 -3.32 27.37
N ALA A 35 -49.83 -2.43 26.39
CA ALA A 35 -48.51 -1.94 26.01
C ALA A 35 -47.97 -0.90 27.01
N ARG A 36 -48.82 -0.02 27.55
CA ARG A 36 -48.44 0.96 28.59
C ARG A 36 -48.11 0.33 29.94
N LEU A 37 -48.65 -0.86 30.23
CA LEU A 37 -48.42 -1.57 31.49
C LEU A 37 -47.11 -2.37 31.53
N TYR A 38 -46.41 -2.55 30.40
CA TYR A 38 -45.11 -3.23 30.36
C TYR A 38 -43.96 -2.30 29.93
N ARG A 39 -43.05 -2.11 30.90
CA ARG A 39 -41.76 -1.40 30.86
C ARG A 39 -41.83 0.13 30.91
N ARG A 40 -41.77 0.69 32.12
CA ARG A 40 -41.06 1.96 32.33
C ARG A 40 -39.69 1.88 31.66
N LYS A 41 -39.32 2.87 30.82
CA LYS A 41 -37.93 3.05 30.36
C LYS A 41 -37.04 2.97 31.60
N ARG A 42 -36.03 2.09 31.56
CA ARG A 42 -35.12 1.93 32.68
C ARG A 42 -34.34 3.25 32.88
N LYS A 43 -34.04 3.61 34.12
CA LYS A 43 -33.33 4.85 34.48
C LYS A 43 -31.91 4.95 33.90
N ASP A 44 -31.36 3.84 33.42
CA ASP A 44 -30.04 3.68 32.79
C ASP A 44 -30.08 3.71 31.26
N ALA A 45 -31.18 4.15 30.64
CA ALA A 45 -31.25 4.32 29.20
C ALA A 45 -30.40 5.53 28.78
N PHE A 46 -29.35 5.27 27.98
CA PHE A 46 -28.54 6.31 27.36
C PHE A 46 -29.39 7.24 26.48
N ASP A 47 -28.93 8.48 26.34
CA ASP A 47 -29.56 9.44 25.44
C ASP A 47 -29.66 8.87 24.02
N GLN A 48 -30.81 9.08 23.37
CA GLN A 48 -31.07 8.60 22.03
C GLN A 48 -30.07 9.20 21.04
N CYS A 49 -29.64 10.46 21.24
CA CYS A 49 -28.62 11.10 20.42
C CYS A 49 -27.28 10.32 20.43
N ILE A 50 -26.85 9.88 21.62
CA ILE A 50 -25.61 9.09 21.78
C ILE A 50 -25.78 7.71 21.13
N VAL A 51 -26.95 7.09 21.28
CA VAL A 51 -27.25 5.80 20.65
C VAL A 51 -27.17 5.91 19.12
N ASP A 52 -27.80 6.94 18.56
CA ASP A 52 -27.83 7.16 17.11
C ASP A 52 -26.43 7.46 16.57
N GLN A 53 -25.62 8.24 17.29
CA GLN A 53 -24.23 8.51 16.92
C GLN A 53 -23.35 7.26 16.92
N VAL A 54 -23.50 6.39 17.93
CA VAL A 54 -22.77 5.12 17.99
C VAL A 54 -23.21 4.17 16.87
N VAL A 55 -24.52 4.10 16.59
CA VAL A 55 -25.07 3.28 15.50
C VAL A 55 -24.62 3.81 14.13
N ALA A 56 -24.59 5.12 13.94
CA ALA A 56 -24.07 5.76 12.73
C ALA A 56 -22.59 5.41 12.53
N TRP A 57 -21.76 5.54 13.57
CA TRP A 57 -20.36 5.12 13.52
C TRP A 57 -20.20 3.65 13.10
N TRP A 58 -20.97 2.74 13.71
CA TRP A 58 -20.97 1.33 13.29
C TRP A 58 -21.37 1.13 11.84
N THR A 59 -22.27 1.96 11.31
CA THR A 59 -22.80 1.83 9.95
C THR A 59 -21.83 2.41 8.92
N ASP A 60 -21.27 3.57 9.22
CA ASP A 60 -20.43 4.36 8.32
C ASP A 60 -19.00 3.81 8.23
N GLU A 61 -18.44 3.33 9.35
CA GLU A 61 -17.05 2.87 9.42
C GLU A 61 -16.88 1.36 9.20
N THR A 62 -17.94 0.65 8.78
CA THR A 62 -17.87 -0.78 8.46
C THR A 62 -18.18 -1.04 6.98
N ARG A 63 -17.45 -1.97 6.36
CA ARG A 63 -17.58 -2.21 4.92
C ARG A 63 -18.87 -2.95 4.60
N VAL A 64 -19.70 -2.39 3.73
CA VAL A 64 -20.90 -3.06 3.20
C VAL A 64 -20.50 -4.24 2.31
N SER A 65 -21.14 -5.39 2.46
CA SER A 65 -20.90 -6.51 1.55
C SER A 65 -21.34 -6.14 0.13
N PRO A 66 -20.49 -6.32 -0.90
CA PRO A 66 -20.85 -6.07 -2.29
C PRO A 66 -21.79 -7.14 -2.87
N CYS A 67 -22.07 -8.21 -2.13
CA CYS A 67 -22.88 -9.33 -2.59
C CYS A 67 -24.37 -9.15 -2.23
N LYS A 68 -25.25 -9.17 -3.25
CA LYS A 68 -26.72 -9.12 -3.08
C LYS A 68 -27.29 -10.26 -2.22
N LYS A 69 -26.56 -11.36 -2.04
CA LYS A 69 -26.96 -12.50 -1.21
C LYS A 69 -26.60 -12.32 0.28
N ASP A 70 -25.64 -11.44 0.60
CA ASP A 70 -25.18 -11.25 1.96
C ASP A 70 -26.11 -10.31 2.72
N VAL A 71 -27.35 -10.74 2.92
CA VAL A 71 -28.41 -9.97 3.60
C VAL A 71 -28.69 -10.60 4.96
N ARG A 72 -28.78 -9.77 6.00
CA ARG A 72 -29.19 -10.16 7.35
C ARG A 72 -30.63 -9.80 7.58
N VAL A 73 -31.32 -10.71 8.27
CA VAL A 73 -32.74 -10.57 8.58
C VAL A 73 -32.91 -10.60 10.09
N LYS A 74 -33.56 -9.58 10.64
CA LYS A 74 -33.96 -9.54 12.05
C LYS A 74 -35.48 -9.54 12.13
N ARG A 75 -36.04 -10.45 12.92
CA ARG A 75 -37.47 -10.42 13.26
C ARG A 75 -37.68 -9.32 14.31
N VAL A 76 -38.58 -8.37 14.02
CA VAL A 76 -38.88 -7.24 14.91
C VAL A 76 -40.23 -7.44 15.61
N ALA A 77 -41.19 -8.08 14.94
CA ALA A 77 -42.49 -8.45 15.51
C ALA A 77 -43.01 -9.75 14.88
N PHE A 78 -44.18 -10.23 15.35
CA PHE A 78 -44.85 -11.37 14.73
C PHE A 78 -45.09 -11.09 13.24
N LYS A 79 -44.64 -12.02 12.38
CA LYS A 79 -44.65 -11.90 10.90
C LYS A 79 -43.92 -10.68 10.29
N THR A 80 -43.26 -9.83 11.07
CA THR A 80 -42.56 -8.63 10.57
C THR A 80 -41.04 -8.80 10.67
N LYS A 81 -40.35 -8.68 9.54
CA LYS A 81 -38.89 -8.84 9.41
C LYS A 81 -38.30 -7.59 8.77
N ILE A 82 -37.16 -7.14 9.29
CA ILE A 82 -36.33 -6.13 8.64
C ILE A 82 -35.12 -6.80 8.01
N THR A 83 -34.76 -6.37 6.81
CA THR A 83 -33.62 -6.89 6.05
C THR A 83 -32.59 -5.79 5.85
N HIS A 84 -31.31 -6.15 5.89
CA HIS A 84 -30.21 -5.19 5.69
C HIS A 84 -28.99 -5.91 5.07
N ALA A 85 -28.21 -5.22 4.25
CA ALA A 85 -26.94 -5.74 3.75
C ALA A 85 -25.99 -6.03 4.94
N THR A 86 -25.21 -7.10 4.84
CA THR A 86 -24.21 -7.45 5.87
C THR A 86 -23.08 -6.43 5.81
N HIS A 87 -22.68 -5.90 6.96
CA HIS A 87 -21.49 -5.08 7.11
C HIS A 87 -20.38 -5.91 7.74
N TRP A 88 -19.18 -5.84 7.18
CA TRP A 88 -17.98 -6.52 7.67
C TRP A 88 -17.15 -5.55 8.50
N LEU A 89 -16.93 -5.88 9.76
CA LEU A 89 -15.95 -5.21 10.60
C LEU A 89 -14.57 -5.84 10.34
N GLU A 90 -13.68 -5.02 9.79
CA GLU A 90 -12.31 -5.34 9.36
C GLU A 90 -11.26 -4.87 10.37
N GLU A 91 -11.62 -4.76 11.64
CA GLU A 91 -10.66 -4.58 12.71
C GLU A 91 -11.16 -5.28 13.98
N SER A 92 -10.38 -5.25 15.06
CA SER A 92 -10.89 -5.74 16.34
C SER A 92 -11.96 -4.78 16.86
N GLU A 93 -12.97 -5.29 17.57
CA GLU A 93 -13.99 -4.43 18.19
C GLU A 93 -13.37 -3.41 19.16
N LEU A 94 -12.20 -3.74 19.75
CA LEU A 94 -11.46 -2.86 20.65
C LEU A 94 -10.74 -1.73 19.91
N ASP A 95 -10.09 -2.03 18.78
CA ASP A 95 -9.44 -1.02 17.94
C ASP A 95 -10.48 -0.06 17.35
N PHE A 96 -11.59 -0.62 16.86
CA PHE A 96 -12.75 0.15 16.37
C PHE A 96 -13.31 1.11 17.43
N TYR A 97 -13.41 0.65 18.68
CA TYR A 97 -13.82 1.49 19.82
C TYR A 97 -12.77 2.55 20.18
N THR A 98 -11.49 2.23 20.09
CA THR A 98 -10.40 3.17 20.37
C THR A 98 -10.41 4.32 19.35
N ARG A 99 -10.63 4.01 18.06
CA ARG A 99 -10.89 5.00 17.00
C ARG A 99 -12.11 5.86 17.30
N PHE A 100 -13.23 5.24 17.68
CA PHE A 100 -14.44 5.98 18.07
C PHE A 100 -14.17 6.97 19.21
N ARG A 101 -13.42 6.56 20.24
CA ARG A 101 -13.03 7.42 21.38
C ARG A 101 -12.07 8.53 20.97
N ALA A 102 -11.15 8.27 20.05
CA ALA A 102 -10.23 9.26 19.53
C ALA A 102 -10.96 10.35 18.72
N ALA A 103 -11.96 9.96 17.93
CA ALA A 103 -12.80 10.85 17.13
C ALA A 103 -13.87 11.59 17.96
N ASN A 104 -14.30 11.03 19.09
CA ASN A 104 -15.36 11.58 19.95
C ASN A 104 -14.86 11.73 21.40
N ARG A 105 -13.87 12.61 21.60
CA ARG A 105 -13.19 12.78 22.90
C ARG A 105 -14.13 13.23 24.02
N ASP A 106 -15.19 13.95 23.67
CA ASP A 106 -16.16 14.52 24.61
C ASP A 106 -17.20 13.50 25.10
N LEU A 107 -17.32 12.34 24.44
CA LEU A 107 -18.31 11.32 24.79
C LEU A 107 -17.74 10.24 25.70
N SER A 108 -18.10 10.30 26.98
CA SER A 108 -17.81 9.23 27.94
C SER A 108 -18.71 8.01 27.73
N LEU A 109 -18.24 7.07 26.91
CA LEU A 109 -18.92 5.81 26.61
C LEU A 109 -17.97 4.64 26.87
N SER A 110 -18.39 3.62 27.62
CA SER A 110 -17.57 2.44 27.87
C SER A 110 -17.60 1.45 26.70
N TYR A 111 -16.53 0.67 26.53
CA TYR A 111 -16.42 -0.37 25.51
C TYR A 111 -17.60 -1.35 25.53
N THR A 112 -18.03 -1.77 26.72
CA THR A 112 -19.15 -2.72 26.89
C THR A 112 -20.47 -2.15 26.36
N VAL A 113 -20.73 -0.85 26.57
CA VAL A 113 -21.94 -0.19 26.07
C VAL A 113 -21.85 -0.01 24.56
N PHE A 114 -20.72 0.44 24.06
CA PHE A 114 -20.45 0.58 22.63
C PHE A 114 -20.70 -0.73 21.86
N LYS A 115 -20.17 -1.85 22.38
CA LYS A 115 -20.37 -3.19 21.82
C LYS A 115 -21.84 -3.63 21.86
N ARG A 116 -22.58 -3.25 22.91
CA ARG A 116 -24.01 -3.58 23.04
C ARG A 116 -24.88 -2.84 22.01
N LEU A 117 -24.45 -1.67 21.56
CA LEU A 117 -25.12 -0.86 20.54
C LEU A 117 -24.80 -1.30 19.10
N LYS A 118 -23.99 -2.34 18.92
CA LYS A 118 -23.65 -2.91 17.61
C LYS A 118 -24.92 -3.34 16.83
N PRO A 119 -25.12 -2.82 15.60
CA PRO A 119 -26.25 -3.22 14.77
C PRO A 119 -26.24 -4.71 14.40
N PHE A 120 -27.42 -5.29 14.19
CA PHE A 120 -27.57 -6.74 13.94
C PHE A 120 -26.93 -7.21 12.63
N TYR A 121 -26.74 -6.30 11.68
CA TYR A 121 -26.18 -6.57 10.36
C TYR A 121 -24.66 -6.42 10.31
N VAL A 122 -24.03 -5.90 11.38
CA VAL A 122 -22.56 -5.82 11.48
C VAL A 122 -22.03 -7.15 12.01
N LYS A 123 -21.15 -7.79 11.24
CA LYS A 123 -20.42 -8.99 11.65
C LYS A 123 -18.94 -8.72 11.66
N ARG A 124 -18.28 -9.22 12.70
CA ARG A 124 -16.83 -9.32 12.66
C ARG A 124 -16.49 -10.29 11.55
N LEU A 125 -15.56 -9.90 10.67
CA LEU A 125 -14.91 -10.88 9.81
C LEU A 125 -14.14 -11.80 10.75
N THR A 126 -14.70 -12.98 11.02
CA THR A 126 -14.26 -13.85 12.13
C THR A 126 -12.84 -14.35 11.98
N ASP A 127 -12.21 -14.14 10.83
CA ASP A 127 -10.82 -14.47 10.57
C ASP A 127 -10.05 -13.27 10.00
N PHE A 128 -9.48 -12.46 10.90
CA PHE A 128 -8.20 -11.81 10.60
C PHE A 128 -7.07 -12.83 10.36
N ASN A 129 -7.33 -14.12 10.65
CA ASN A 129 -6.51 -15.27 10.29
C ASN A 129 -7.01 -15.98 9.00
N SER A 130 -7.52 -15.25 8.02
CA SER A 130 -7.82 -15.81 6.68
C SER A 130 -6.60 -15.81 5.76
N CYS A 131 -5.42 -15.40 6.27
CA CYS A 131 -4.18 -15.55 5.53
C CYS A 131 -3.85 -17.05 5.36
N CYS A 132 -3.96 -17.53 4.12
CA CYS A 132 -3.59 -18.89 3.72
C CYS A 132 -2.13 -18.97 3.26
N CYS A 133 -1.29 -17.98 3.57
CA CYS A 133 0.09 -18.04 3.14
C CYS A 133 0.84 -19.11 3.94
N LYS A 134 1.86 -19.70 3.29
CA LYS A 134 2.69 -20.76 3.89
C LYS A 134 3.27 -20.34 5.25
N TYR A 135 3.73 -19.10 5.37
CA TYR A 135 4.41 -18.61 6.58
C TYR A 135 3.46 -18.55 7.80
N HIS A 136 2.24 -18.03 7.63
CA HIS A 136 1.24 -18.00 8.71
C HIS A 136 0.78 -19.40 9.12
N GLN A 137 0.58 -20.29 8.15
CA GLN A 137 0.24 -21.69 8.42
C GLN A 137 1.39 -22.41 9.13
N GLU A 138 2.63 -22.24 8.66
CA GLU A 138 3.83 -22.82 9.28
C GLU A 138 4.03 -22.30 10.72
N MET A 139 3.78 -21.01 10.97
CA MET A 139 3.84 -20.45 12.31
C MET A 139 2.74 -21.00 13.24
N GLN A 140 1.56 -21.30 12.71
CA GLN A 140 0.50 -21.99 13.47
C GLN A 140 0.94 -23.40 13.85
N GLU A 141 1.54 -24.15 12.92
CA GLU A 141 2.06 -25.49 13.19
C GLU A 141 3.23 -25.48 14.20
N ILE A 142 4.12 -24.50 14.12
CA ILE A 142 5.17 -24.30 15.14
C ILE A 142 4.55 -24.02 16.51
N THR A 143 3.52 -23.17 16.57
CA THR A 143 2.82 -22.87 17.84
C THR A 143 2.18 -24.13 18.43
N LEU A 144 1.56 -24.97 17.59
CA LEU A 144 1.03 -26.27 18.01
C LEU A 144 2.13 -27.23 18.45
N GLY A 145 3.30 -27.23 17.80
CA GLY A 145 4.48 -27.97 18.21
C GLY A 145 4.92 -27.59 19.63
N PHE A 146 5.01 -26.30 19.95
CA PHE A 146 5.30 -25.82 21.31
C PHE A 146 4.24 -26.26 22.33
N GLN A 147 2.95 -26.22 21.96
CA GLN A 147 1.88 -26.71 22.83
C GLN A 147 2.05 -28.21 23.11
N ASN A 148 2.24 -29.03 22.07
CA ASN A 148 2.42 -30.47 22.18
C ASN A 148 3.65 -30.81 23.03
N MET A 149 4.79 -30.16 22.77
CA MET A 149 6.02 -30.32 23.56
C MET A 149 5.77 -30.10 25.06
N ARG A 150 4.93 -29.11 25.41
CA ARG A 150 4.64 -28.69 26.80
C ARG A 150 3.43 -29.38 27.45
N THR A 151 2.70 -30.20 26.69
CA THR A 151 1.62 -31.07 27.22
C THR A 151 1.97 -32.55 27.23
N ASN A 152 2.99 -32.96 26.47
CA ASN A 152 3.37 -34.36 26.33
C ASN A 152 4.24 -34.85 27.51
N LYS A 153 4.45 -36.16 27.59
CA LYS A 153 5.21 -36.85 28.65
C LYS A 153 6.67 -36.40 28.82
N VAL A 154 7.18 -35.54 27.94
CA VAL A 154 8.53 -34.92 28.04
C VAL A 154 8.80 -34.34 29.45
N HIS A 155 7.76 -33.81 30.08
CA HIS A 155 7.83 -33.23 31.43
C HIS A 155 7.05 -34.03 32.48
N ILE A 156 6.48 -35.19 32.12
CA ILE A 156 5.72 -36.07 33.02
C ILE A 156 6.68 -37.07 33.65
N GLU A 157 7.49 -36.58 34.59
CA GLU A 157 8.16 -37.38 35.63
C GLU A 157 8.26 -36.54 36.92
N ALA A 158 7.17 -35.86 37.29
CA ALA A 158 7.01 -35.36 38.64
C ALA A 158 6.14 -36.37 39.41
N GLY A 159 6.78 -37.40 39.95
CA GLY A 159 6.20 -38.17 41.05
C GLY A 159 6.18 -37.32 42.34
N GLU A 160 6.02 -37.98 43.49
CA GLU A 160 6.07 -37.35 44.82
C GLU A 160 7.41 -36.61 45.12
N SER A 161 8.43 -36.77 44.27
CA SER A 161 9.80 -36.23 44.40
C SER A 161 10.07 -34.86 43.75
N GLY A 162 9.09 -34.21 43.11
CA GLY A 162 9.28 -32.89 42.48
C GLY A 162 9.95 -32.90 41.09
N CYS A 163 10.14 -31.74 40.45
CA CYS A 163 10.77 -31.65 39.13
C CYS A 163 12.28 -31.85 39.21
N THR A 164 12.83 -32.74 38.37
CA THR A 164 14.28 -32.93 38.22
C THR A 164 14.88 -32.18 37.03
N CYS A 165 14.14 -31.24 36.47
CA CYS A 165 14.51 -30.50 35.27
C CYS A 165 15.48 -29.33 35.50
N GLY A 166 15.90 -29.05 36.74
CA GLY A 166 16.93 -28.03 37.06
C GLY A 166 16.56 -26.57 36.79
N CYS A 167 15.31 -26.28 36.40
CA CYS A 167 14.99 -25.01 35.75
C CYS A 167 14.71 -23.85 36.72
N ALA A 168 15.62 -22.89 36.85
CA ALA A 168 15.43 -21.76 37.78
C ALA A 168 14.35 -20.75 37.35
N SER A 169 14.06 -20.64 36.05
CA SER A 169 13.20 -19.60 35.46
C SER A 169 11.75 -20.01 35.23
N ILE A 170 11.47 -21.32 35.15
CA ILE A 170 10.14 -21.87 34.86
C ILE A 170 9.59 -22.67 36.04
N CYS A 171 10.44 -23.28 36.86
CA CYS A 171 10.02 -24.15 37.94
C CYS A 171 9.77 -23.33 39.21
N THR A 172 8.69 -23.61 39.95
CA THR A 172 8.37 -22.89 41.20
C THR A 172 8.00 -23.85 42.32
N ASN A 173 8.29 -23.45 43.56
CA ASN A 173 7.81 -24.14 44.76
C ASN A 173 6.28 -24.05 44.82
N PHE A 174 5.63 -25.17 45.19
CA PHE A 174 4.18 -25.22 45.34
C PHE A 174 3.82 -25.04 46.82
N GLY A 175 2.99 -24.04 47.16
CA GLY A 175 2.45 -23.83 48.50
C GLY A 175 2.57 -22.39 49.01
N GLU A 176 1.44 -21.71 49.19
CA GLU A 176 1.34 -20.51 50.04
C GLU A 176 1.54 -20.92 51.50
N SER A 177 2.79 -21.09 51.91
CA SER A 177 3.14 -21.09 53.33
C SER A 177 4.53 -20.51 53.48
N THR A 178 4.59 -19.48 54.32
CA THR A 178 5.79 -18.99 54.99
C THR A 178 6.86 -20.08 55.13
N MET A 179 8.04 -19.84 54.55
CA MET A 179 9.26 -20.67 54.58
C MET A 179 9.35 -21.85 53.58
N GLY A 180 9.69 -21.54 52.32
CA GLY A 180 10.83 -22.10 51.58
C GLY A 180 10.96 -23.60 51.22
N GLU A 181 10.21 -24.55 51.79
CA GLU A 181 10.60 -25.98 51.78
C GLU A 181 9.60 -26.94 51.08
N GLY A 182 8.89 -26.48 50.05
CA GLY A 182 8.01 -27.34 49.23
C GLY A 182 8.73 -27.97 48.03
N PRO A 183 8.31 -29.15 47.52
CA PRO A 183 8.88 -29.74 46.32
C PRO A 183 8.66 -28.84 45.10
N VAL A 184 9.74 -28.59 44.34
CA VAL A 184 9.71 -27.79 43.10
C VAL A 184 8.82 -28.48 42.09
N THR A 185 7.89 -27.75 41.46
CA THR A 185 7.00 -28.31 40.42
C THR A 185 7.28 -27.69 39.06
N CYS A 186 7.21 -28.52 38.01
CA CYS A 186 7.40 -28.05 36.63
C CYS A 186 6.20 -27.21 36.19
N GLN A 187 6.40 -25.91 35.91
CA GLN A 187 5.34 -25.05 35.39
C GLN A 187 5.40 -24.86 33.87
N VAL A 188 6.15 -25.69 33.12
CA VAL A 188 6.30 -25.52 31.66
C VAL A 188 4.95 -25.53 30.93
N SER A 189 3.96 -26.25 31.47
CA SER A 189 2.58 -26.30 30.95
C SER A 189 1.82 -24.98 31.10
N ARG A 190 2.27 -24.07 31.97
CA ARG A 190 1.75 -22.69 32.09
C ARG A 190 2.35 -21.75 31.04
N HIS A 191 3.52 -22.06 30.50
CA HIS A 191 4.17 -21.29 29.44
C HIS A 191 3.72 -21.74 28.04
N ARG A 192 2.44 -22.10 27.85
CA ARG A 192 1.91 -22.47 26.53
C ARG A 192 1.39 -21.24 25.79
N TYR A 193 1.66 -21.21 24.49
CA TYR A 193 1.16 -20.19 23.58
C TYR A 193 -0.18 -20.61 23.01
N LYS A 194 -1.26 -19.87 23.28
CA LYS A 194 -2.59 -20.15 22.69
C LYS A 194 -2.69 -19.62 21.28
N ARG A 195 -1.93 -18.56 20.97
CA ARG A 195 -1.93 -17.90 19.67
C ARG A 195 -0.49 -17.78 19.17
N SER A 196 -0.32 -17.86 17.84
CA SER A 196 0.98 -17.62 17.22
C SER A 196 1.54 -16.23 17.54
N SER A 197 0.66 -15.22 17.69
CA SER A 197 1.04 -13.87 18.10
C SER A 197 1.78 -13.82 19.43
N GLU A 198 1.33 -14.58 20.42
CA GLU A 198 1.96 -14.62 21.74
C GLU A 198 3.40 -15.16 21.64
N LEU A 199 3.61 -16.19 20.80
CA LEU A 199 4.91 -16.82 20.61
C LEU A 199 5.91 -15.89 19.90
N TRP A 200 5.55 -15.37 18.73
CA TRP A 200 6.52 -14.55 17.98
C TRP A 200 6.70 -13.16 18.61
N GLU A 201 5.69 -12.55 19.22
CA GLU A 201 5.86 -11.26 19.92
C GLU A 201 6.75 -11.42 21.16
N GLN A 202 6.65 -12.54 21.89
CA GLN A 202 7.57 -12.83 23.01
C GLN A 202 9.03 -12.97 22.55
N SER A 203 9.26 -13.38 21.31
CA SER A 203 10.62 -13.47 20.76
C SER A 203 11.25 -12.10 20.44
N LEU A 204 10.57 -10.98 20.67
CA LEU A 204 11.07 -9.64 20.33
C LEU A 204 11.25 -8.76 21.56
N CYS A 205 12.21 -7.82 21.50
CA CYS A 205 12.30 -6.76 22.49
C CYS A 205 10.98 -5.95 22.56
N PRO A 206 10.64 -5.38 23.73
CA PRO A 206 9.55 -4.42 23.84
C PRO A 206 9.68 -3.28 22.83
N ARG A 207 8.55 -2.76 22.35
CA ARG A 207 8.55 -1.59 21.47
C ARG A 207 9.01 -0.36 22.26
N LEU A 208 9.72 0.55 21.59
CA LEU A 208 10.05 1.85 22.15
C LEU A 208 8.77 2.63 22.47
N GLN A 209 8.80 3.42 23.54
CA GLN A 209 7.64 4.21 23.96
C GLN A 209 7.20 5.15 22.82
N GLY A 210 5.90 5.10 22.48
CA GLY A 210 5.33 5.89 21.38
C GLY A 210 5.54 5.30 19.98
N SER A 211 6.31 4.21 19.82
CA SER A 211 6.47 3.52 18.54
C SER A 211 5.35 2.50 18.31
N GLU A 212 4.74 2.56 17.13
CA GLU A 212 3.79 1.53 16.67
C GLU A 212 4.50 0.20 16.38
N TRP A 213 5.78 0.26 15.97
CA TRP A 213 6.55 -0.86 15.44
C TRP A 213 7.74 -1.24 16.34
N HIS A 214 8.13 -2.52 16.31
CA HIS A 214 9.40 -2.96 16.92
C HIS A 214 10.58 -2.38 16.14
N ALA A 215 11.74 -2.27 16.79
CA ALA A 215 12.97 -1.81 16.13
C ALA A 215 13.31 -2.68 14.91
N LYS A 216 13.81 -2.05 13.83
CA LYS A 216 14.12 -2.73 12.56
C LYS A 216 15.11 -3.89 12.74
N SER A 217 16.11 -3.73 13.62
CA SER A 217 17.08 -4.79 13.97
C SER A 217 16.42 -6.01 14.61
N CYS A 218 15.43 -5.82 15.50
CA CYS A 218 14.66 -6.91 16.09
C CYS A 218 13.82 -7.64 15.02
N LEU A 219 13.16 -6.88 14.15
CA LEU A 219 12.30 -7.43 13.09
C LEU A 219 13.08 -8.25 12.05
N LYS A 220 14.33 -7.89 11.78
CA LYS A 220 15.23 -8.66 10.91
C LYS A 220 15.95 -9.80 11.62
N GLY A 221 15.81 -9.90 12.95
CA GLY A 221 16.56 -10.83 13.79
C GLY A 221 18.06 -10.58 13.79
N GLU A 222 18.48 -9.32 13.65
CA GLU A 222 19.87 -8.83 13.75
C GLU A 222 20.20 -8.37 15.19
N CYS A 223 19.19 -8.28 16.07
CA CYS A 223 19.35 -7.90 17.47
C CYS A 223 19.95 -9.06 18.31
N SER A 224 20.94 -8.75 19.16
CA SER A 224 21.59 -9.70 20.08
C SER A 224 20.76 -10.02 21.33
N GLU A 225 19.83 -9.14 21.69
CA GLU A 225 19.09 -9.18 22.96
C GLU A 225 17.71 -9.85 22.85
N CYS A 226 17.26 -10.20 21.64
CA CYS A 226 15.99 -10.89 21.42
C CYS A 226 16.14 -12.19 20.64
N GLY A 227 15.02 -12.70 20.12
CA GLY A 227 14.90 -13.97 19.44
C GLY A 227 14.53 -15.08 20.42
N PHE A 228 15.08 -16.26 20.19
CA PHE A 228 14.78 -17.46 20.95
C PHE A 228 15.18 -17.36 22.43
N ARG A 229 16.13 -16.47 22.76
CA ARG A 229 16.57 -16.17 24.14
C ARG A 229 15.44 -15.67 25.05
N LEU A 230 14.44 -15.00 24.48
CA LEU A 230 13.30 -14.47 25.23
C LEU A 230 12.16 -15.48 25.37
N ILE A 231 12.24 -16.60 24.66
CA ILE A 231 11.30 -17.71 24.80
C ILE A 231 11.73 -18.52 26.03
N PRO A 232 10.88 -18.66 27.07
CA PRO A 232 11.22 -19.46 28.24
C PRO A 232 11.31 -20.92 27.81
N LEU A 233 12.50 -21.50 27.86
CA LEU A 233 12.74 -22.91 27.55
C LEU A 233 13.15 -23.66 28.81
N CYS A 234 12.61 -24.86 29.00
CA CYS A 234 13.04 -25.75 30.07
C CYS A 234 14.34 -26.46 29.67
N GLU A 235 15.24 -26.77 30.62
CA GLU A 235 16.50 -27.44 30.31
C GLU A 235 16.29 -28.79 29.61
N ARG A 236 15.23 -29.53 29.99
CA ARG A 236 14.84 -30.77 29.30
C ARG A 236 14.43 -30.55 27.83
N GLU A 237 13.94 -29.37 27.45
CA GLU A 237 13.57 -29.08 26.05
C GLU A 237 14.81 -28.88 25.15
N VAL A 238 15.91 -28.41 25.73
CA VAL A 238 17.16 -28.10 25.02
C VAL A 238 18.24 -29.17 25.20
N ASP A 239 18.07 -30.06 26.17
CA ASP A 239 18.98 -31.17 26.48
C ASP A 239 19.13 -32.14 25.29
N PRO A 240 20.35 -32.30 24.74
CA PRO A 240 20.61 -33.25 23.66
C PRO A 240 20.47 -34.72 24.09
N GLU A 241 20.57 -35.03 25.38
CA GLU A 241 20.44 -36.40 25.91
C GLU A 241 18.98 -36.79 26.14
N ASN A 242 18.04 -35.84 26.08
CA ASN A 242 16.63 -36.11 26.24
C ASN A 242 16.07 -36.90 25.04
N LYS A 243 15.82 -38.19 25.26
CA LYS A 243 15.24 -39.12 24.27
C LYS A 243 13.71 -39.10 24.21
N SER A 244 13.05 -38.23 24.98
CA SER A 244 11.60 -38.09 24.92
C SER A 244 11.18 -37.59 23.55
N THR A 245 10.22 -38.26 22.91
CA THR A 245 9.76 -37.88 21.57
C THR A 245 8.51 -37.01 21.62
N MET A 246 8.37 -36.16 20.62
CA MET A 246 7.19 -35.34 20.38
C MET A 246 6.75 -35.44 18.93
N THR A 247 5.44 -35.35 18.71
CA THR A 247 4.85 -35.32 17.38
C THR A 247 4.44 -33.89 17.02
N TRP A 248 4.82 -33.46 15.81
CA TRP A 248 4.50 -32.14 15.27
C TRP A 248 4.36 -32.23 13.75
N ARG A 249 3.94 -31.12 13.11
CA ARG A 249 3.73 -31.08 11.65
C ARG A 249 4.52 -29.95 11.01
N CYS A 250 4.94 -30.15 9.77
CA CYS A 250 5.65 -29.13 8.99
C CYS A 250 5.40 -29.26 7.49
N PHE A 251 5.68 -28.19 6.74
CA PHE A 251 5.56 -28.20 5.29
C PHE A 251 6.84 -28.69 4.62
N GLU A 252 6.75 -29.76 3.82
CA GLU A 252 7.86 -30.31 3.04
C GLU A 252 7.57 -30.33 1.54
N MET A 253 8.63 -30.28 0.73
CA MET A 253 8.56 -30.44 -0.72
C MET A 253 8.56 -31.93 -1.05
N VAL A 254 7.47 -32.42 -1.62
CA VAL A 254 7.29 -33.83 -1.99
C VAL A 254 7.16 -33.94 -3.51
N SER A 255 7.80 -34.93 -4.11
CA SER A 255 7.61 -35.21 -5.54
C SER A 255 6.18 -35.67 -5.81
N ALA A 256 5.38 -34.86 -6.49
CA ALA A 256 4.15 -35.33 -7.11
C ALA A 256 4.56 -36.32 -8.22
N GLY A 257 3.93 -37.49 -8.31
CA GLY A 257 4.23 -38.52 -9.31
C GLY A 257 4.00 -38.12 -10.78
N SER A 258 3.87 -36.83 -11.07
CA SER A 258 3.76 -36.22 -12.39
C SER A 258 5.05 -35.48 -12.74
N LYS A 259 5.43 -35.46 -14.02
CA LYS A 259 6.59 -34.72 -14.52
C LYS A 259 6.18 -33.31 -14.98
N THR A 260 7.08 -32.35 -14.85
CA THR A 260 6.95 -31.01 -15.45
C THR A 260 7.08 -31.11 -16.98
N LYS A 261 6.76 -30.03 -17.70
CA LYS A 261 6.96 -29.95 -19.17
C LYS A 261 8.42 -30.19 -19.58
N LYS A 262 9.38 -30.02 -18.67
CA LYS A 262 10.82 -30.28 -18.88
C LYS A 262 11.26 -31.69 -18.50
N GLY A 263 10.34 -32.55 -18.03
CA GLY A 263 10.64 -33.93 -17.63
C GLY A 263 11.00 -34.13 -16.16
N ASP A 264 11.27 -33.05 -15.41
CA ASP A 264 11.61 -33.13 -13.98
C ASP A 264 10.39 -33.53 -13.12
N PRO A 265 10.56 -34.30 -12.04
CA PRO A 265 9.48 -34.59 -11.11
C PRO A 265 8.91 -33.29 -10.53
N LYS A 266 7.59 -33.09 -10.66
CA LYS A 266 6.91 -31.90 -10.16
C LYS A 266 6.91 -31.94 -8.63
N GLN A 267 7.55 -30.99 -7.97
CA GLN A 267 7.49 -30.91 -6.50
C GLN A 267 6.24 -30.14 -6.04
N VAL A 268 5.61 -30.61 -4.97
CA VAL A 268 4.45 -30.01 -4.33
C VAL A 268 4.70 -29.87 -2.83
N ILE A 269 4.22 -28.77 -2.25
CA ILE A 269 4.31 -28.56 -0.80
C ILE A 269 3.20 -29.37 -0.13
N ARG A 270 3.54 -30.21 0.85
CA ARG A 270 2.60 -30.96 1.69
C ARG A 270 2.88 -30.76 3.16
N LEU A 271 1.82 -30.84 3.97
CA LEU A 271 1.91 -30.86 5.42
C LEU A 271 2.17 -32.30 5.87
N GLU A 272 3.34 -32.54 6.46
CA GLU A 272 3.81 -33.87 6.89
C GLU A 272 3.90 -33.95 8.42
N TYR A 273 3.74 -35.15 8.97
CA TYR A 273 3.92 -35.43 10.40
C TYR A 273 5.36 -35.84 10.69
N LYS A 274 5.93 -35.29 11.76
CA LYS A 274 7.26 -35.64 12.27
C LYS A 274 7.19 -36.10 13.71
N VAL A 275 8.05 -37.04 14.04
CA VAL A 275 8.33 -37.49 15.41
C VAL A 275 9.81 -37.25 15.66
N THR A 276 10.12 -36.31 16.56
CA THR A 276 11.50 -35.89 16.87
C THR A 276 11.67 -35.72 18.37
N ILE A 277 12.90 -35.51 18.83
CA ILE A 277 13.14 -34.98 20.18
C ILE A 277 12.83 -33.46 20.22
N PRO A 278 12.53 -32.88 21.41
CA PRO A 278 12.28 -31.45 21.58
C PRO A 278 13.35 -30.55 20.95
N ARG A 279 14.63 -30.87 21.16
CA ARG A 279 15.75 -30.08 20.65
C ARG A 279 15.75 -29.94 19.13
N GLU A 280 15.46 -31.01 18.40
CA GLU A 280 15.36 -30.98 16.93
C GLU A 280 14.21 -30.10 16.44
N PHE A 281 13.07 -30.14 17.13
CA PHE A 281 11.95 -29.25 16.84
C PHE A 281 12.33 -27.78 17.09
N LEU A 282 13.04 -27.47 18.18
CA LEU A 282 13.49 -26.09 18.48
C LEU A 282 14.46 -25.56 17.42
N LEU A 283 15.42 -26.39 16.98
CA LEU A 283 16.34 -26.05 15.88
C LEU A 283 15.62 -25.78 14.56
N TYR A 284 14.50 -26.46 14.30
CA TYR A 284 13.62 -26.14 13.18
C TYR A 284 12.86 -24.83 13.40
N ALA A 285 12.30 -24.63 14.59
CA ALA A 285 11.41 -23.52 14.89
C ALA A 285 12.14 -22.17 14.89
N GLU A 286 13.34 -22.08 15.46
CA GLU A 286 14.09 -20.82 15.61
C GLU A 286 14.26 -20.02 14.30
N PRO A 287 14.87 -20.56 13.22
CA PRO A 287 15.04 -19.80 11.98
C PRO A 287 13.69 -19.48 11.31
N LYS A 288 12.68 -20.33 11.51
CA LYS A 288 11.34 -20.13 10.94
C LYS A 288 10.56 -19.02 11.64
N ILE A 289 10.67 -18.90 12.96
CA ILE A 289 10.12 -17.78 13.71
C ILE A 289 10.78 -16.48 13.26
N LYS A 290 12.12 -16.45 13.14
CA LYS A 290 12.84 -15.27 12.63
C LYS A 290 12.36 -14.86 11.23
N GLN A 291 12.22 -15.80 10.31
CA GLN A 291 11.67 -15.54 8.97
C GLN A 291 10.22 -15.03 9.04
N PHE A 292 9.40 -15.62 9.90
CA PHE A 292 8.00 -15.25 10.08
C PHE A 292 7.84 -13.82 10.62
N VAL A 293 8.67 -13.39 11.57
CA VAL A 293 8.62 -12.03 12.14
C VAL A 293 8.75 -10.98 11.05
N TRP A 294 9.76 -11.09 10.19
CA TRP A 294 9.95 -10.15 9.08
C TRP A 294 8.77 -10.18 8.12
N HIS A 295 8.33 -11.38 7.74
CA HIS A 295 7.17 -11.58 6.87
C HIS A 295 5.89 -10.93 7.43
N GLN A 296 5.63 -11.12 8.73
CA GLN A 296 4.48 -10.56 9.44
C GLN A 296 4.56 -9.02 9.52
N PHE A 297 5.76 -8.48 9.72
CA PHE A 297 5.98 -7.04 9.67
C PHE A 297 5.64 -6.47 8.30
N VAL A 298 6.20 -7.04 7.22
CA VAL A 298 5.92 -6.57 5.84
C VAL A 298 4.43 -6.64 5.53
N ALA A 299 3.78 -7.75 5.87
CA ALA A 299 2.34 -7.93 5.65
C ALA A 299 1.51 -6.85 6.35
N ARG A 300 1.77 -6.63 7.65
CA ARG A 300 1.07 -5.61 8.44
C ARG A 300 1.38 -4.20 7.95
N TRP A 301 2.64 -3.92 7.62
CA TRP A 301 3.06 -2.61 7.14
C TRP A 301 2.27 -2.23 5.88
N GLN A 302 2.30 -3.12 4.87
CA GLN A 302 1.62 -2.88 3.60
C GLN A 302 0.11 -2.75 3.76
N ASP A 303 -0.52 -3.58 4.59
CA ASP A 303 -1.95 -3.47 4.89
C ASP A 303 -2.31 -2.13 5.55
N THR A 304 -1.54 -1.72 6.57
CA THR A 304 -1.72 -0.42 7.23
C THR A 304 -1.56 0.72 6.23
N LYS A 305 -0.56 0.65 5.35
CA LYS A 305 -0.30 1.69 4.36
C LYS A 305 -1.33 1.74 3.23
N PHE A 306 -1.89 0.60 2.82
CA PHE A 306 -3.03 0.56 1.91
C PHE A 306 -4.24 1.26 2.53
N LYS A 307 -4.61 0.91 3.76
CA LYS A 307 -5.73 1.55 4.48
C LYS A 307 -5.53 3.06 4.60
N GLN A 308 -4.30 3.48 4.96
CA GLN A 308 -3.92 4.88 5.03
C GLN A 308 -4.07 5.57 3.66
N SER A 309 -3.61 4.95 2.56
CA SER A 309 -3.71 5.54 1.22
C SER A 309 -5.15 5.72 0.73
N VAL A 310 -6.08 4.86 1.13
CA VAL A 310 -7.51 5.03 0.84
C VAL A 310 -8.12 6.15 1.70
N GLN A 311 -7.76 6.18 2.99
CA GLN A 311 -8.28 7.20 3.93
C GLN A 311 -7.79 8.61 3.57
N ASP A 312 -6.52 8.74 3.19
CA ASP A 312 -5.83 10.02 2.93
C ASP A 312 -5.85 10.40 1.44
N LEU A 313 -6.56 9.65 0.60
CA LEU A 313 -6.72 9.93 -0.83
C LEU A 313 -7.20 11.38 -1.03
N LYS A 314 -6.65 12.10 -2.01
CA LYS A 314 -6.94 13.53 -2.27
C LYS A 314 -7.81 13.75 -3.51
N PRO A 315 -8.43 14.94 -3.66
CA PRO A 315 -9.07 15.33 -4.92
C PRO A 315 -8.03 15.33 -6.07
N GLY A 316 -8.43 14.88 -7.25
CA GLY A 316 -7.54 14.73 -8.40
C GLY A 316 -6.62 13.50 -8.36
N GLU A 317 -6.63 12.71 -7.28
CA GLU A 317 -5.97 11.40 -7.22
C GLU A 317 -6.97 10.27 -7.48
N VAL A 318 -6.48 9.19 -8.08
CA VAL A 318 -7.22 7.94 -8.24
C VAL A 318 -6.43 6.79 -7.63
N LEU A 319 -7.11 5.92 -6.88
CA LEU A 319 -6.50 4.71 -6.32
C LEU A 319 -7.13 3.47 -6.93
N SER A 320 -6.31 2.58 -7.46
CA SER A 320 -6.72 1.35 -8.12
C SER A 320 -6.22 0.12 -7.37
N LEU A 321 -7.12 -0.82 -7.11
CA LEU A 321 -6.83 -2.15 -6.59
C LEU A 321 -7.03 -3.16 -7.72
N ILE A 322 -5.96 -3.84 -8.13
CA ILE A 322 -5.99 -4.69 -9.34
C ILE A 322 -5.49 -6.09 -9.02
N ASP A 323 -6.28 -7.10 -9.42
CA ASP A 323 -5.88 -8.51 -9.33
C ASP A 323 -6.62 -9.38 -10.37
N PHE A 324 -6.01 -10.49 -10.76
CA PHE A 324 -6.68 -11.51 -11.57
C PHE A 324 -7.52 -12.42 -10.68
N ALA A 325 -8.83 -12.50 -10.95
CA ALA A 325 -9.60 -13.60 -10.42
C ALA A 325 -9.20 -14.89 -11.14
N GLU A 326 -9.20 -16.03 -10.42
CA GLU A 326 -9.07 -17.34 -11.05
C GLU A 326 -10.09 -17.47 -12.20
N ASN A 327 -9.60 -17.93 -13.36
CA ASN A 327 -10.38 -18.11 -14.58
C ASN A 327 -11.71 -18.79 -14.31
N TYR A 328 -12.76 -18.28 -14.95
CA TYR A 328 -14.07 -18.88 -14.85
C TYR A 328 -14.18 -20.03 -15.85
N SER A 329 -14.32 -21.26 -15.36
CA SER A 329 -14.69 -22.41 -16.17
C SER A 329 -16.19 -22.42 -16.44
N TYR A 330 -16.56 -22.45 -17.71
CA TYR A 330 -17.94 -22.73 -18.09
C TYR A 330 -18.27 -24.17 -17.69
N LYS A 331 -19.33 -24.36 -16.89
CA LYS A 331 -19.81 -25.69 -16.52
C LYS A 331 -21.27 -25.84 -16.88
N GLY A 332 -21.61 -26.85 -17.67
CA GLY A 332 -23.00 -27.22 -17.95
C GLY A 332 -23.61 -28.03 -16.80
N GLN A 333 -24.93 -27.98 -16.63
CA GLN A 333 -25.64 -28.81 -15.63
C GLN A 333 -25.57 -30.31 -15.96
N SER A 334 -25.56 -30.66 -17.25
CA SER A 334 -25.52 -32.04 -17.75
C SER A 334 -24.32 -32.24 -18.69
N GLU A 335 -23.11 -32.21 -18.15
CA GLU A 335 -21.88 -32.49 -18.91
C GLU A 335 -21.70 -33.99 -19.13
N ILE A 336 -21.35 -34.37 -20.37
CA ILE A 336 -20.95 -35.75 -20.67
C ILE A 336 -19.54 -36.03 -20.10
N GLN A 337 -19.21 -37.30 -19.87
CA GLN A 337 -17.96 -37.68 -19.18
C GLN A 337 -16.69 -37.09 -19.82
N SER A 338 -16.65 -36.90 -21.14
CA SER A 338 -15.52 -36.29 -21.85
C SER A 338 -15.39 -34.78 -21.61
N GLN A 339 -16.48 -34.06 -21.36
CA GLN A 339 -16.47 -32.63 -21.04
C GLN A 339 -15.92 -32.35 -19.64
N HIS A 340 -15.94 -33.34 -18.73
CA HIS A 340 -15.30 -33.20 -17.42
C HIS A 340 -13.77 -33.07 -17.46
N TRP A 341 -13.11 -33.45 -18.57
CA TRP A 341 -11.65 -33.34 -18.74
C TRP A 341 -11.20 -32.06 -19.46
N PHE A 342 -12.13 -31.31 -20.07
CA PHE A 342 -11.83 -30.07 -20.78
C PHE A 342 -12.98 -29.07 -20.62
N SER A 343 -12.75 -27.99 -19.86
CA SER A 343 -13.68 -26.86 -19.77
C SER A 343 -13.12 -25.65 -20.52
N PHE A 344 -13.96 -25.02 -21.32
CA PHE A 344 -13.68 -23.67 -21.83
C PHE A 344 -13.60 -22.72 -20.62
N GLN A 345 -12.78 -21.68 -20.74
CA GLN A 345 -12.51 -20.74 -19.65
C GLN A 345 -12.35 -19.33 -20.18
N CYS A 346 -12.78 -18.35 -19.39
CA CYS A 346 -12.44 -16.94 -19.60
C CYS A 346 -11.65 -16.37 -18.43
N THR A 347 -10.83 -15.37 -18.74
CA THR A 347 -10.08 -14.54 -17.79
C THR A 347 -10.98 -13.44 -17.24
N ILE A 348 -10.80 -13.12 -15.96
CA ILE A 348 -11.46 -11.99 -15.30
C ILE A 348 -10.39 -11.21 -14.52
N LEU A 349 -10.00 -10.03 -15.02
CA LEU A 349 -9.22 -9.07 -14.26
C LEU A 349 -10.17 -8.14 -13.51
N VAL A 350 -10.03 -8.07 -12.19
CA VAL A 350 -10.83 -7.20 -11.33
C VAL A 350 -10.00 -5.95 -11.01
N HIS A 351 -10.56 -4.79 -11.34
CA HIS A 351 -9.97 -3.49 -11.08
C HIS A 351 -10.98 -2.64 -10.30
N ILE A 352 -10.68 -2.33 -9.05
CA ILE A 352 -11.52 -1.50 -8.20
C ILE A 352 -10.90 -0.11 -8.11
N THR A 353 -11.68 0.90 -8.40
CA THR A 353 -11.26 2.29 -8.43
C THR A 353 -11.89 3.06 -7.28
N TYR A 354 -11.06 3.76 -6.52
CA TYR A 354 -11.44 4.67 -5.45
C TYR A 354 -11.10 6.11 -5.85
N ARG A 355 -12.05 7.03 -5.64
CA ARG A 355 -11.91 8.45 -5.96
C ARG A 355 -12.73 9.30 -4.99
N ILE A 356 -12.33 10.53 -4.73
CA ILE A 356 -13.21 11.49 -4.05
C ILE A 356 -14.29 11.95 -5.05
N ASN A 357 -15.56 11.97 -4.62
CA ASN A 357 -16.67 12.42 -5.44
C ASN A 357 -16.55 13.91 -5.79
N ASP A 358 -17.05 14.29 -6.97
CA ASP A 358 -16.93 15.65 -7.52
C ASP A 358 -17.71 16.70 -6.70
N SER A 359 -18.64 16.26 -5.84
CA SER A 359 -19.40 17.12 -4.91
C SER A 359 -18.69 17.41 -3.58
N HIS A 360 -17.42 17.05 -3.44
CA HIS A 360 -16.61 17.36 -2.27
C HIS A 360 -16.37 18.85 -2.13
N ASN A 361 -16.73 19.42 -0.97
CA ASN A 361 -16.36 20.77 -0.57
C ASN A 361 -15.03 20.71 0.21
N PRO A 362 -13.92 21.26 -0.31
CA PRO A 362 -12.63 21.26 0.37
C PRO A 362 -12.64 21.90 1.77
N GLU A 363 -13.58 22.82 2.03
CA GLU A 363 -13.71 23.53 3.32
C GLU A 363 -14.49 22.73 4.38
N ASP A 364 -15.19 21.66 3.99
CA ASP A 364 -15.92 20.78 4.89
C ASP A 364 -15.38 19.35 4.81
N PRO A 365 -14.54 18.91 5.78
CA PRO A 365 -14.03 17.54 5.83
C PRO A 365 -15.11 16.44 5.87
N GLN A 366 -16.34 16.76 6.33
CA GLN A 366 -17.45 15.81 6.34
C GLN A 366 -18.08 15.62 4.95
N SER A 367 -17.78 16.50 4.00
CA SER A 367 -18.23 16.39 2.61
C SER A 367 -17.45 15.34 1.82
N LYS A 368 -16.33 14.81 2.36
CA LYS A 368 -15.50 13.77 1.71
C LYS A 368 -16.30 12.50 1.53
N ARG A 369 -16.73 12.25 0.30
CA ARG A 369 -17.40 11.02 -0.10
C ARG A 369 -16.53 10.23 -1.05
N LEU A 370 -16.14 9.03 -0.62
CA LEU A 370 -15.41 8.08 -1.45
C LEU A 370 -16.36 7.41 -2.44
N SER A 371 -16.11 7.59 -3.74
CA SER A 371 -16.70 6.79 -4.81
C SER A 371 -15.95 5.46 -4.93
N THR A 372 -16.67 4.37 -5.19
CA THR A 372 -16.08 3.05 -5.45
C THR A 372 -16.68 2.44 -6.71
N GLU A 373 -15.84 2.28 -7.73
CA GLU A 373 -16.21 1.78 -9.05
C GLU A 373 -15.52 0.43 -9.28
N TYR A 374 -16.27 -0.56 -9.77
CA TYR A 374 -15.75 -1.91 -10.02
C TYR A 374 -15.68 -2.15 -11.53
N HIS A 375 -14.49 -2.36 -12.06
CA HIS A 375 -14.23 -2.68 -13.46
C HIS A 375 -13.88 -4.16 -13.56
N TYR A 376 -14.60 -4.88 -14.41
CA TYR A 376 -14.34 -6.28 -14.71
C TYR A 376 -13.93 -6.37 -16.18
N TYR A 377 -12.65 -6.65 -16.44
CA TYR A 377 -12.16 -6.92 -17.78
C TYR A 377 -12.22 -8.42 -18.02
N ILE A 378 -13.05 -8.82 -18.98
CA ILE A 378 -13.37 -10.23 -19.26
C ILE A 378 -12.91 -10.56 -20.66
N SER A 379 -12.16 -11.64 -20.80
CA SER A 379 -11.55 -12.04 -22.08
C SER A 379 -11.45 -13.54 -22.25
N ASP A 380 -11.51 -14.00 -23.49
CA ASP A 380 -11.11 -15.36 -23.86
C ASP A 380 -9.57 -15.50 -23.95
N ASP A 381 -8.83 -14.39 -23.92
CA ASP A 381 -7.39 -14.38 -23.77
C ASP A 381 -7.01 -14.86 -22.36
N ARG A 382 -6.25 -15.95 -22.29
CA ARG A 382 -5.81 -16.61 -21.04
C ARG A 382 -4.35 -16.29 -20.70
N VAL A 383 -3.72 -15.38 -21.41
CA VAL A 383 -2.35 -14.92 -21.14
C VAL A 383 -2.41 -13.86 -20.05
N HIS A 384 -2.19 -14.28 -18.80
CA HIS A 384 -2.10 -13.37 -17.65
C HIS A 384 -0.72 -12.73 -17.56
N ASP A 385 -0.43 -11.82 -18.48
CA ASP A 385 0.83 -11.09 -18.56
C ASP A 385 0.68 -9.61 -18.21
N SER A 386 1.82 -8.94 -18.04
CA SER A 386 1.85 -7.50 -17.77
C SER A 386 1.23 -6.68 -18.90
N LEU A 387 1.30 -7.13 -20.15
CA LEU A 387 0.75 -6.40 -21.30
C LEU A 387 -0.78 -6.34 -21.24
N PHE A 388 -1.44 -7.44 -20.84
CA PHE A 388 -2.89 -7.43 -20.58
C PHE A 388 -3.26 -6.40 -19.50
N VAL A 389 -2.50 -6.32 -18.41
CA VAL A 389 -2.73 -5.36 -17.33
C VAL A 389 -2.53 -3.91 -17.82
N GLN A 390 -1.47 -3.66 -18.58
CA GLN A 390 -1.16 -2.35 -19.15
C GLN A 390 -2.28 -1.88 -20.08
N HIS A 391 -2.76 -2.77 -20.96
CA HIS A 391 -3.92 -2.49 -21.83
C HIS A 391 -5.16 -2.10 -21.03
N CYS A 392 -5.50 -2.88 -20.00
CA CYS A 392 -6.65 -2.57 -19.14
C CYS A 392 -6.49 -1.23 -18.41
N LEU A 393 -5.29 -0.90 -17.93
CA LEU A 393 -4.98 0.37 -17.30
C LEU A 393 -5.11 1.56 -18.27
N MET A 394 -4.71 1.39 -19.53
CA MET A 394 -4.89 2.43 -20.56
C MET A 394 -6.36 2.59 -20.96
N LEU A 395 -7.13 1.50 -21.05
CA LEU A 395 -8.60 1.60 -21.23
C LEU A 395 -9.27 2.33 -20.06
N HIS A 396 -8.83 2.08 -18.82
CA HIS A 396 -9.30 2.81 -17.65
C HIS A 396 -8.97 4.30 -17.73
N TRP A 397 -7.73 4.65 -18.10
CA TRP A 397 -7.32 6.04 -18.33
C TRP A 397 -8.19 6.73 -19.38
N SER A 398 -8.38 6.12 -20.55
CA SER A 398 -9.23 6.67 -21.60
C SER A 398 -10.68 6.87 -21.16
N ALA A 399 -11.22 5.95 -20.34
CA ALA A 399 -12.56 6.09 -19.77
C ALA A 399 -12.66 7.26 -18.77
N LEU A 400 -11.62 7.49 -17.98
CA LEU A 400 -11.53 8.64 -17.08
C LEU A 400 -11.46 9.96 -17.84
N VAL A 401 -10.61 10.04 -18.87
CA VAL A 401 -10.49 11.22 -19.74
C VAL A 401 -11.82 11.53 -20.44
N ALA A 402 -12.47 10.51 -21.01
CA ALA A 402 -13.77 10.66 -21.66
C ALA A 402 -14.88 11.12 -20.70
N ALA A 403 -14.75 10.82 -19.40
CA ALA A 403 -15.66 11.29 -18.36
C ALA A 403 -15.28 12.67 -17.79
N GLY A 404 -14.23 13.32 -18.30
CA GLY A 404 -13.72 14.60 -17.77
C GLY A 404 -13.04 14.47 -16.40
N LYS A 405 -12.64 13.27 -15.99
CA LYS A 405 -12.08 12.95 -14.68
C LYS A 405 -10.58 12.69 -14.78
N ILE A 406 -9.79 13.68 -15.16
CA ILE A 406 -8.35 13.51 -15.45
C ILE A 406 -7.54 13.56 -14.14
N PRO A 407 -7.00 12.44 -13.64
CA PRO A 407 -6.22 12.45 -12.40
C PRO A 407 -4.77 12.90 -12.67
N SER A 408 -4.21 13.69 -11.75
CA SER A 408 -2.79 14.05 -11.77
C SER A 408 -1.88 12.95 -11.23
N ARG A 409 -2.45 12.03 -10.43
CA ARG A 409 -1.74 10.90 -9.85
C ARG A 409 -2.62 9.66 -9.75
N HIS A 410 -2.07 8.53 -10.13
CA HIS A 410 -2.66 7.21 -10.08
C HIS A 410 -1.87 6.33 -9.11
N ILE A 411 -2.53 5.90 -8.03
CA ILE A 411 -1.97 5.02 -7.01
C ILE A 411 -2.51 3.62 -7.25
N VAL A 412 -1.66 2.71 -7.74
CA VAL A 412 -2.03 1.31 -7.97
C VAL A 412 -1.55 0.46 -6.81
N TRP A 413 -2.38 -0.50 -6.42
CA TRP A 413 -2.02 -1.58 -5.54
C TRP A 413 -2.34 -2.94 -6.17
N SER A 414 -1.37 -3.85 -6.16
CA SER A 414 -1.53 -5.22 -6.67
C SER A 414 -0.68 -6.22 -5.88
N ASP A 415 -0.88 -7.51 -6.15
CA ASP A 415 0.03 -8.53 -5.66
C ASP A 415 1.45 -8.39 -6.28
N GLY A 416 2.38 -9.19 -5.79
CA GLY A 416 3.76 -9.20 -6.27
C GLY A 416 4.03 -10.22 -7.38
N CYS A 417 3.06 -10.60 -8.22
CA CYS A 417 3.27 -11.59 -9.28
C CYS A 417 4.17 -11.03 -10.39
N ALA A 418 5.29 -11.70 -10.68
CA ALA A 418 6.32 -11.16 -11.56
C ALA A 418 5.92 -11.10 -13.04
N SER A 419 5.12 -12.08 -13.51
CA SER A 419 4.65 -12.11 -14.90
C SER A 419 3.56 -11.08 -15.18
N GLN A 420 2.86 -10.60 -14.14
CA GLN A 420 1.67 -9.77 -14.23
C GLN A 420 1.97 -8.32 -13.81
N PHE A 421 2.41 -8.10 -12.56
CA PHE A 421 2.42 -6.76 -11.96
C PHE A 421 3.79 -6.28 -11.50
N LYS A 422 4.70 -7.21 -11.15
CA LYS A 422 5.98 -6.89 -10.48
C LYS A 422 7.18 -7.49 -11.21
N GLY A 423 7.37 -7.06 -12.45
CA GLY A 423 8.48 -7.48 -13.32
C GLY A 423 8.94 -6.35 -14.23
N ALA A 424 9.97 -6.61 -15.03
CA ALA A 424 10.63 -5.60 -15.87
C ALA A 424 9.65 -4.81 -16.76
N LYS A 425 8.73 -5.50 -17.44
CA LYS A 425 7.70 -4.86 -18.29
C LYS A 425 6.80 -3.90 -17.52
N ALA A 426 6.38 -4.29 -16.30
CA ALA A 426 5.55 -3.45 -15.46
C ALA A 426 6.32 -2.22 -14.94
N PHE A 427 7.59 -2.40 -14.58
CA PHE A 427 8.45 -1.31 -14.10
C PHE A 427 8.69 -0.29 -15.21
N PHE A 428 8.93 -0.76 -16.44
CA PHE A 428 9.09 0.11 -17.59
C PHE A 428 7.80 0.83 -17.97
N PHE A 429 6.66 0.15 -17.86
CA PHE A 429 5.36 0.81 -18.00
C PHE A 429 5.14 1.90 -16.95
N VAL A 430 5.57 1.70 -15.70
CA VAL A 430 5.49 2.77 -14.68
C VAL A 430 6.31 3.99 -15.09
N ALA A 431 7.54 3.79 -15.56
CA ALA A 431 8.38 4.89 -16.01
C ALA A 431 7.76 5.65 -17.20
N LYS A 432 7.13 4.93 -18.16
CA LYS A 432 6.47 5.51 -19.34
C LYS A 432 5.07 6.08 -19.08
N TYR A 433 4.41 5.72 -17.99
CA TYR A 433 3.00 6.05 -17.80
C TYR A 433 2.69 7.56 -17.90
N PRO A 434 3.51 8.48 -17.35
CA PRO A 434 3.28 9.91 -17.51
C PRO A 434 3.28 10.33 -18.98
N SER A 435 4.26 9.89 -19.79
CA SER A 435 4.31 10.26 -21.21
C SER A 435 3.11 9.71 -22.00
N LEU A 436 2.63 8.52 -21.64
CA LEU A 436 1.46 7.87 -22.26
C LEU A 436 0.13 8.53 -21.87
N THR A 437 0.13 9.41 -20.86
CA THR A 437 -1.07 10.03 -20.29
C THR A 437 -1.05 11.56 -20.39
N VAL A 438 -0.12 12.12 -21.17
CA VAL A 438 -0.15 13.54 -21.55
C VAL A 438 -1.46 13.85 -22.28
N SER A 439 -2.06 14.98 -21.92
CA SER A 439 -3.25 15.52 -22.58
C SER A 439 -3.27 17.04 -22.43
N ASP A 440 -4.10 17.73 -23.21
CA ASP A 440 -4.21 19.21 -23.17
C ASP A 440 -4.47 19.75 -21.75
N ASN A 441 -5.24 19.01 -20.95
CA ASN A 441 -5.58 19.38 -19.57
C ASN A 441 -4.59 18.85 -18.52
N LEU A 442 -3.59 18.07 -18.93
CA LEU A 442 -2.51 17.57 -18.07
C LEU A 442 -1.22 17.39 -18.89
N PRO A 443 -0.50 18.49 -19.20
CA PRO A 443 0.69 18.45 -20.08
C PRO A 443 1.82 17.58 -19.54
N THR A 444 1.93 17.46 -18.21
CA THR A 444 2.95 16.64 -17.55
C THR A 444 2.58 15.15 -17.45
N GLY A 445 1.40 14.78 -17.94
CA GLY A 445 0.83 13.45 -17.76
C GLY A 445 0.52 13.08 -16.32
N CYS A 446 -0.04 11.89 -16.14
CA CYS A 446 -0.42 11.33 -14.85
C CYS A 446 0.76 10.60 -14.20
N LYS A 447 1.11 10.97 -12.96
CA LYS A 447 2.13 10.22 -12.19
C LYS A 447 1.58 8.86 -11.76
N LEU A 448 2.37 7.79 -11.87
CA LEU A 448 1.99 6.45 -11.45
C LEU A 448 2.82 5.98 -10.27
N ASP A 449 2.14 5.69 -9.15
CA ASP A 449 2.71 5.02 -7.98
C ASP A 449 2.19 3.60 -7.91
N TRP A 450 3.05 2.60 -8.05
CA TRP A 450 2.65 1.19 -7.97
C TRP A 450 3.18 0.55 -6.68
N ASN A 451 2.26 0.11 -5.84
CA ASN A 451 2.52 -0.49 -4.53
C ASN A 451 2.18 -1.98 -4.52
N TYR A 452 2.97 -2.77 -3.79
CA TYR A 452 2.88 -4.22 -3.78
C TYR A 452 2.73 -4.80 -2.38
N TRP A 453 1.75 -5.70 -2.19
CA TRP A 453 1.65 -6.45 -0.93
C TRP A 453 2.83 -7.40 -0.69
N GLY A 454 2.96 -7.81 0.57
CA GLY A 454 3.80 -8.95 0.95
C GLY A 454 3.43 -10.22 0.19
N THR A 455 4.41 -11.09 -0.06
CA THR A 455 4.16 -12.37 -0.75
C THR A 455 3.11 -13.19 0.00
N GLY A 456 2.06 -13.67 -0.70
CA GLY A 456 0.96 -14.43 -0.10
C GLY A 456 -0.06 -13.60 0.69
N HIS A 457 0.05 -12.27 0.61
CA HIS A 457 -0.89 -11.29 1.16
C HIS A 457 -1.51 -10.46 0.04
N GLY A 458 -2.37 -9.51 0.42
CA GLY A 458 -3.08 -8.64 -0.52
C GLY A 458 -4.51 -9.07 -0.80
N LYS A 459 -4.95 -10.23 -0.27
CA LYS A 459 -6.36 -10.64 -0.37
C LYS A 459 -7.28 -9.55 0.14
N GLY A 460 -8.32 -9.23 -0.62
CA GLY A 460 -9.08 -8.00 -0.37
C GLY A 460 -10.39 -7.88 -1.15
N PRO A 461 -10.88 -6.64 -1.33
CA PRO A 461 -12.13 -6.38 -2.03
C PRO A 461 -12.23 -6.98 -3.44
N HIS A 462 -11.11 -7.10 -4.17
CA HIS A 462 -11.05 -7.69 -5.51
C HIS A 462 -11.41 -9.18 -5.52
N ASP A 463 -10.99 -9.96 -4.53
CA ASP A 463 -11.36 -11.37 -4.38
C ASP A 463 -12.88 -11.52 -4.23
N GLY A 464 -13.47 -10.68 -3.36
CA GLY A 464 -14.91 -10.66 -3.11
C GLY A 464 -15.71 -10.26 -4.35
N ALA A 465 -15.22 -9.29 -5.11
CA ALA A 465 -15.80 -8.84 -6.37
C ALA A 465 -15.74 -9.93 -7.45
N GLY A 466 -14.58 -10.55 -7.65
CA GLY A 466 -14.42 -11.69 -8.56
C GLY A 466 -15.33 -12.86 -8.17
N ALA A 467 -15.39 -13.19 -6.88
CA ALA A 467 -16.29 -14.23 -6.37
C ALA A 467 -17.78 -13.88 -6.55
N CYS A 468 -18.18 -12.60 -6.50
CA CYS A 468 -19.55 -12.18 -6.81
C CYS A 468 -19.91 -12.45 -8.27
N VAL A 469 -19.03 -12.10 -9.22
CA VAL A 469 -19.24 -12.35 -10.64
C VAL A 469 -19.30 -13.86 -10.91
N LYS A 470 -18.32 -14.64 -10.43
CA LYS A 470 -18.30 -16.10 -10.62
C LYS A 470 -19.55 -16.79 -10.05
N ARG A 471 -20.05 -16.34 -8.89
CA ARG A 471 -21.30 -16.86 -8.31
C ARG A 471 -22.55 -16.49 -9.11
N ALA A 472 -22.56 -15.34 -9.79
CA ALA A 472 -23.67 -14.96 -10.67
C ALA A 472 -23.70 -15.85 -11.91
N LEU A 473 -22.54 -16.03 -12.56
CA LEU A 473 -22.38 -16.92 -13.72
C LEU A 473 -22.74 -18.37 -13.38
N GLN A 474 -22.21 -18.89 -12.26
CA GLN A 474 -22.50 -20.26 -11.83
C GLN A 474 -23.99 -20.47 -11.56
N LYS A 475 -24.67 -19.48 -10.96
CA LYS A 475 -26.11 -19.56 -10.72
C LYS A 475 -26.90 -19.60 -12.03
N GLU A 476 -26.47 -18.84 -13.04
CA GLU A 476 -27.11 -18.84 -14.35
C GLU A 476 -26.98 -20.21 -15.03
N GLN A 477 -25.77 -20.78 -15.06
CA GLN A 477 -25.52 -22.08 -15.70
C GLN A 477 -26.23 -23.27 -15.03
N LEU A 478 -26.75 -23.11 -13.81
CA LEU A 478 -27.51 -24.12 -13.09
C LEU A 478 -29.03 -24.07 -13.37
N LYS A 479 -29.51 -23.11 -14.17
CA LYS A 479 -30.92 -23.03 -14.57
C LYS A 479 -31.20 -23.96 -15.76
N GLU A 480 -32.39 -24.56 -15.79
CA GLU A 480 -32.86 -25.35 -16.92
C GLU A 480 -32.97 -24.50 -18.20
N ASP A 481 -33.53 -23.28 -18.09
CA ASP A 481 -33.61 -22.29 -19.17
C ASP A 481 -32.43 -21.28 -19.12
N SER A 482 -31.21 -21.77 -18.96
CA SER A 482 -30.03 -20.90 -18.82
C SER A 482 -29.64 -20.18 -20.11
N VAL A 483 -29.16 -18.94 -19.97
CA VAL A 483 -28.43 -18.28 -21.06
C VAL A 483 -27.15 -19.08 -21.34
N LYS A 484 -26.91 -19.38 -22.61
CA LYS A 484 -25.69 -20.07 -23.03
C LYS A 484 -24.47 -19.17 -22.85
N LEU A 485 -23.58 -19.55 -21.95
CA LEU A 485 -22.30 -18.89 -21.71
C LEU A 485 -21.19 -19.76 -22.30
N HIS A 486 -20.66 -19.37 -23.47
CA HIS A 486 -19.61 -20.12 -24.16
C HIS A 486 -18.29 -19.36 -24.31
N ASN A 487 -18.34 -18.03 -24.27
CA ASN A 487 -17.19 -17.16 -24.47
C ASN A 487 -17.31 -15.89 -23.61
N ALA A 488 -16.30 -15.03 -23.65
CA ALA A 488 -16.27 -13.79 -22.88
C ALA A 488 -17.40 -12.81 -23.30
N THR A 489 -17.77 -12.77 -24.58
CA THR A 489 -18.84 -11.91 -25.10
C THR A 489 -20.20 -12.25 -24.48
N ASP A 490 -20.53 -13.54 -24.38
CA ASP A 490 -21.77 -14.01 -23.75
C ASP A 490 -21.80 -13.62 -22.27
N VAL A 491 -20.67 -13.78 -21.58
CA VAL A 491 -20.49 -13.43 -20.17
C VAL A 491 -20.72 -11.94 -19.94
N VAL A 492 -20.06 -11.08 -20.72
CA VAL A 492 -20.19 -9.62 -20.59
C VAL A 492 -21.64 -9.19 -20.86
N SER A 493 -22.25 -9.73 -21.92
CA SER A 493 -23.64 -9.42 -22.29
C SER A 493 -24.62 -9.79 -21.16
N PHE A 494 -24.47 -10.99 -20.59
CA PHE A 494 -25.26 -11.43 -19.45
C PHE A 494 -25.06 -10.54 -18.22
N LEU A 495 -23.81 -10.23 -17.85
CA LEU A 495 -23.50 -9.44 -16.65
C LEU A 495 -24.00 -8.00 -16.75
N ARG A 496 -23.95 -7.38 -17.94
CA ARG A 496 -24.51 -6.05 -18.20
C ARG A 496 -26.03 -5.98 -18.02
N VAL A 497 -26.72 -7.11 -18.12
CA VAL A 497 -28.17 -7.18 -17.87
C VAL A 497 -28.44 -7.54 -16.40
N GLU A 498 -27.86 -8.62 -15.89
CA GLU A 498 -28.21 -9.18 -14.57
C GLU A 498 -27.59 -8.39 -13.39
N MET A 499 -26.40 -7.83 -13.57
CA MET A 499 -25.64 -7.19 -12.48
C MET A 499 -25.65 -5.67 -12.53
N ASN A 500 -26.37 -5.08 -13.48
CA ASN A 500 -26.58 -3.65 -13.57
C ASN A 500 -27.65 -3.22 -12.56
N LEU A 501 -27.29 -2.37 -11.60
CA LEU A 501 -28.21 -1.90 -10.57
C LEU A 501 -28.95 -0.67 -11.10
N PRO A 502 -30.29 -0.62 -11.08
CA PRO A 502 -30.98 0.65 -11.04
C PRO A 502 -30.64 1.34 -9.72
N HIS A 503 -30.24 2.60 -9.79
CA HIS A 503 -29.93 3.51 -8.67
C HIS A 503 -31.01 3.52 -7.55
N ALA A 504 -32.24 3.08 -7.87
CA ALA A 504 -33.42 3.16 -7.02
C ALA A 504 -33.54 2.09 -5.91
N ALA A 505 -32.71 1.04 -5.89
CA ALA A 505 -32.91 -0.06 -4.93
C ALA A 505 -32.49 0.27 -3.48
N TYR A 506 -31.63 1.28 -3.27
CA TYR A 506 -31.10 1.63 -1.95
C TYR A 506 -30.82 3.15 -1.82
N PRO A 507 -31.86 3.99 -1.63
CA PRO A 507 -31.72 5.45 -1.59
C PRO A 507 -30.86 5.99 -0.42
N ASN A 508 -30.52 5.16 0.57
CA ASN A 508 -29.76 5.56 1.76
C ASN A 508 -28.32 4.97 1.83
N ALA A 509 -27.84 4.29 0.79
CA ALA A 509 -26.46 3.79 0.77
C ALA A 509 -25.50 4.95 0.44
N LYS A 510 -24.71 5.41 1.42
CA LYS A 510 -23.70 6.48 1.23
C LYS A 510 -22.59 6.11 0.22
N GLN A 511 -22.45 4.82 -0.15
CA GLN A 511 -21.50 4.36 -1.17
C GLN A 511 -22.22 4.12 -2.50
N HIS A 512 -21.95 5.00 -3.47
CA HIS A 512 -22.26 4.75 -4.89
C HIS A 512 -21.38 3.60 -5.38
N VAL A 513 -21.94 2.40 -5.51
CA VAL A 513 -21.25 1.24 -6.08
C VAL A 513 -21.64 1.11 -7.54
N VAL A 514 -20.73 1.47 -8.44
CA VAL A 514 -20.91 1.34 -9.90
C VAL A 514 -20.14 0.12 -10.40
N ARG A 515 -20.70 -0.62 -11.37
CA ARG A 515 -20.06 -1.78 -11.99
C ARG A 515 -19.94 -1.59 -13.49
N HIS A 516 -18.74 -1.78 -14.03
CA HIS A 516 -18.41 -1.72 -15.44
C HIS A 516 -17.92 -3.08 -15.91
N PHE A 517 -18.51 -3.60 -16.98
CA PHE A 517 -18.11 -4.88 -17.58
C PHE A 517 -17.53 -4.61 -18.97
N HIS A 518 -16.24 -4.88 -19.11
CA HIS A 518 -15.45 -4.63 -20.32
C HIS A 518 -15.14 -5.97 -20.99
N LEU A 519 -15.39 -6.05 -22.29
CA LEU A 519 -14.98 -7.18 -23.11
C LEU A 519 -13.61 -6.83 -23.71
N ILE A 520 -12.63 -7.73 -23.57
CA ILE A 520 -11.34 -7.61 -24.24
C ILE A 520 -11.22 -8.73 -25.27
N GLY A 521 -11.05 -8.38 -26.55
CA GLY A 521 -10.90 -9.33 -27.64
C GLY A 521 -9.57 -10.09 -27.62
N LEU A 522 -9.53 -11.28 -28.24
CA LEU A 522 -8.34 -12.15 -28.30
C LEU A 522 -7.09 -11.49 -28.90
N SER A 523 -7.27 -10.53 -29.80
CA SER A 523 -6.19 -9.83 -30.51
C SER A 523 -6.11 -8.34 -30.13
N GLU A 524 -6.84 -7.92 -29.10
CA GLU A 524 -6.92 -6.50 -28.73
C GLU A 524 -5.71 -6.05 -27.91
N VAL A 525 -5.10 -6.96 -27.16
CA VAL A 525 -3.92 -6.65 -26.33
C VAL A 525 -2.68 -6.59 -27.22
N PRO A 526 -2.00 -5.43 -27.31
CA PRO A 526 -0.81 -5.27 -28.15
C PRO A 526 0.37 -6.05 -27.54
N ARG A 527 0.84 -7.09 -28.25
CA ARG A 527 1.96 -7.96 -27.84
C ARG A 527 3.09 -8.06 -28.85
N ASP A 528 2.90 -7.44 -30.00
CA ASP A 528 3.84 -7.36 -31.12
C ASP A 528 5.07 -6.49 -30.78
N LYS A 529 4.87 -5.39 -30.06
CA LYS A 529 5.96 -4.51 -29.58
C LYS A 529 5.86 -4.29 -28.06
N PRO A 530 6.26 -5.29 -27.25
CA PRO A 530 6.10 -5.19 -25.81
C PRO A 530 7.12 -4.22 -25.22
N LEU A 531 6.66 -3.32 -24.34
CA LEU A 531 7.53 -2.54 -23.46
C LEU A 531 8.47 -3.49 -22.71
N ALA A 532 9.76 -3.48 -23.04
CA ALA A 532 10.73 -4.44 -22.52
C ALA A 532 12.02 -3.75 -22.07
N CYS A 533 12.41 -4.03 -20.83
CA CYS A 533 13.70 -3.59 -20.26
C CYS A 533 14.38 -4.77 -19.53
N GLN A 534 15.66 -4.60 -19.21
CA GLN A 534 16.37 -5.51 -18.32
C GLN A 534 15.72 -5.53 -16.94
N THR A 535 15.84 -6.66 -16.25
CA THR A 535 15.27 -6.81 -14.92
C THR A 535 16.05 -5.98 -13.90
N VAL A 536 15.34 -5.15 -13.13
CA VAL A 536 15.94 -4.41 -12.02
C VAL A 536 16.41 -5.39 -10.94
N PRO A 537 17.73 -5.41 -10.60
CA PRO A 537 18.26 -6.27 -9.55
C PRO A 537 17.56 -6.02 -8.21
N GLY A 538 17.27 -7.08 -7.46
CA GLY A 538 16.59 -6.95 -6.18
C GLY A 538 15.11 -6.53 -6.27
N SER A 539 14.51 -6.39 -7.45
CA SER A 539 13.11 -5.98 -7.63
C SER A 539 12.08 -6.72 -6.76
N ARG A 540 12.36 -7.98 -6.38
CA ARG A 540 11.49 -8.76 -5.48
C ARG A 540 11.35 -8.17 -4.07
N SER A 541 12.35 -7.47 -3.55
CA SER A 541 12.30 -6.86 -2.21
C SER A 541 11.66 -5.47 -2.19
N LEU A 542 11.46 -4.85 -3.35
CA LEU A 542 10.81 -3.54 -3.47
C LEU A 542 9.32 -3.67 -3.25
N HIS A 543 8.68 -2.75 -2.55
CA HIS A 543 7.21 -2.77 -2.41
C HIS A 543 6.52 -1.49 -2.85
N SER A 544 7.28 -0.53 -3.36
CA SER A 544 6.75 0.69 -3.94
C SER A 544 7.70 1.13 -5.04
N ILE A 545 7.13 1.44 -6.20
CA ILE A 545 7.84 2.08 -7.31
C ILE A 545 6.99 3.25 -7.80
N ARG A 546 7.62 4.29 -8.33
CA ARG A 546 6.89 5.40 -8.93
C ARG A 546 7.59 6.01 -10.12
N SER A 547 6.78 6.53 -11.04
CA SER A 547 7.22 7.31 -12.19
C SER A 547 7.91 8.60 -11.74
N VAL A 548 8.91 9.05 -12.49
CA VAL A 548 9.66 10.28 -12.18
C VAL A 548 9.11 11.47 -12.96
N SER A 549 9.27 11.43 -14.28
CA SER A 549 8.86 12.50 -15.19
C SER A 549 8.30 11.92 -16.49
N HIS A 550 7.56 12.75 -17.23
CA HIS A 550 7.05 12.46 -18.58
C HIS A 550 8.11 12.65 -19.66
N THR A 551 9.16 13.45 -19.38
CA THR A 551 10.30 13.67 -20.28
C THR A 551 11.29 12.52 -20.24
N ASN A 552 11.35 11.77 -19.13
CA ASN A 552 12.31 10.68 -18.96
C ASN A 552 11.65 9.33 -18.67
N ASN A 553 11.42 8.59 -19.76
CA ASN A 553 10.72 7.31 -19.78
C ASN A 553 11.54 6.10 -19.30
N VAL A 554 12.79 6.30 -18.90
CA VAL A 554 13.68 5.24 -18.40
C VAL A 554 14.03 5.42 -16.92
N LEU A 555 13.59 6.49 -16.27
CA LEU A 555 13.79 6.69 -14.84
C LEU A 555 12.62 6.18 -14.00
N LEU A 556 12.97 5.50 -12.91
CA LEU A 556 12.02 4.95 -11.96
C LEU A 556 12.55 5.13 -10.55
N GLU A 557 11.74 5.64 -9.63
CA GLU A 557 12.08 5.62 -8.21
C GLU A 557 11.56 4.34 -7.55
N CYS A 558 12.42 3.72 -6.74
CA CYS A 558 12.15 2.44 -6.09
C CYS A 558 12.30 2.55 -4.56
N ARG A 559 11.54 1.72 -3.83
CA ARG A 559 11.57 1.71 -2.36
C ARG A 559 11.27 0.35 -1.77
N ASP A 560 11.90 0.04 -0.63
CA ASP A 560 11.68 -1.21 0.11
C ASP A 560 10.25 -1.31 0.66
N PHE A 561 9.70 -0.22 1.20
CA PHE A 561 8.31 -0.16 1.64
C PHE A 561 7.61 1.11 1.16
N CYS A 562 6.30 1.01 0.93
CA CYS A 562 5.50 2.20 0.71
C CYS A 562 5.34 2.96 2.04
N CYS A 563 5.07 4.26 1.96
CA CYS A 563 4.77 5.06 3.12
C CYS A 563 3.85 6.20 2.70
N PHE A 564 2.75 6.38 3.44
CA PHE A 564 1.77 7.44 3.20
C PHE A 564 1.72 8.41 4.39
N CYS A 565 2.81 8.55 5.16
CA CYS A 565 2.89 9.62 6.15
C CYS A 565 2.76 11.00 5.47
N SER A 566 2.43 12.03 6.24
CA SER A 566 2.14 13.38 5.73
C SER A 566 3.14 13.87 4.67
N ALA A 567 4.45 13.76 4.93
CA ALA A 567 5.52 14.12 4.00
C ALA A 567 5.50 13.27 2.71
N CYS A 568 5.49 11.93 2.83
CA CYS A 568 5.43 11.03 1.68
C CYS A 568 4.13 11.22 0.86
N GLY A 569 3.01 11.50 1.52
CA GLY A 569 1.73 11.77 0.87
C GLY A 569 1.74 13.08 0.07
N ARG A 570 2.55 14.07 0.47
CA ARG A 570 2.81 15.30 -0.29
C ARG A 570 3.91 15.18 -1.34
N GLY A 571 4.68 14.09 -1.33
CA GLY A 571 5.81 13.90 -2.24
C GLY A 571 7.11 14.56 -1.77
N GLU A 572 7.21 14.97 -0.50
CA GLU A 572 8.42 15.56 0.07
C GLU A 572 9.50 14.49 0.26
N SER A 573 10.57 14.57 -0.53
CA SER A 573 11.72 13.67 -0.45
C SER A 573 12.55 13.92 0.81
N GLY A 574 13.10 12.85 1.40
CA GLY A 574 14.01 12.93 2.56
C GLY A 574 13.36 13.08 3.95
N VAL A 575 12.08 13.48 4.05
CA VAL A 575 11.44 13.83 5.34
C VAL A 575 10.46 12.75 5.83
N CYS A 576 10.75 11.48 5.55
CA CYS A 576 9.82 10.39 5.91
C CYS A 576 9.74 10.20 7.43
N ALA A 577 8.54 10.38 8.01
CA ALA A 577 8.30 10.14 9.45
C ALA A 577 8.59 8.68 9.89
N ASN A 578 8.75 7.77 8.94
CA ASN A 578 9.05 6.36 9.15
C ASN A 578 10.47 5.99 8.69
N ALA A 579 11.40 6.93 8.60
CA ALA A 579 12.77 6.71 8.11
C ALA A 579 13.54 5.61 8.87
N ALA A 580 13.18 5.33 10.14
CA ALA A 580 13.74 4.22 10.91
C ALA A 580 13.43 2.84 10.31
N HIS A 581 12.35 2.72 9.53
CA HIS A 581 11.84 1.46 8.98
C HIS A 581 11.91 1.43 7.46
N VAL A 582 11.67 2.57 6.82
CA VAL A 582 11.58 2.72 5.37
C VAL A 582 12.82 3.43 4.83
N ARG A 583 13.46 2.87 3.80
CA ARG A 583 14.61 3.50 3.15
C ARG A 583 14.20 4.77 2.41
N PRO A 584 15.13 5.69 2.07
CA PRO A 584 14.87 6.73 1.08
C PRO A 584 14.46 6.14 -0.27
N TRP A 585 13.89 6.98 -1.14
CA TRP A 585 13.68 6.61 -2.54
C TRP A 585 15.03 6.47 -3.24
N GLU A 586 15.16 5.43 -4.07
CA GLU A 586 16.34 5.18 -4.88
C GLU A 586 16.00 5.36 -6.36
N LEU A 587 16.75 6.23 -7.05
CA LEU A 587 16.56 6.47 -8.48
C LEU A 587 17.25 5.37 -9.30
N VAL A 588 16.46 4.61 -10.05
CA VAL A 588 16.90 3.52 -10.92
C VAL A 588 16.72 3.92 -12.38
N THR A 589 17.78 3.74 -13.17
CA THR A 589 17.72 3.90 -14.62
C THR A 589 17.48 2.53 -15.25
N LEU A 590 16.33 2.38 -15.90
CA LEU A 590 15.96 1.17 -16.64
C LEU A 590 16.81 1.06 -17.90
N GLN A 591 17.04 -0.18 -18.35
CA GLN A 591 17.83 -0.48 -19.54
C GLN A 591 16.91 -1.15 -20.57
N PRO A 592 16.34 -0.40 -21.51
CA PRO A 592 15.47 -0.94 -22.57
C PRO A 592 16.16 -2.05 -23.37
N LEU A 593 15.39 -3.04 -23.83
CA LEU A 593 15.92 -4.16 -24.61
C LEU A 593 15.95 -3.90 -26.12
N SER A 594 15.22 -2.90 -26.61
CA SER A 594 15.31 -2.39 -27.98
C SER A 594 15.64 -0.90 -27.96
N SER A 595 16.34 -0.42 -29.00
CA SER A 595 16.66 1.00 -29.19
C SER A 595 15.40 1.83 -29.41
N ASP A 596 14.42 1.28 -30.12
CA ASP A 596 13.13 1.92 -30.41
C ASP A 596 12.29 2.12 -29.13
N ASP A 597 12.51 1.29 -28.11
CA ASP A 597 11.84 1.42 -26.82
C ASP A 597 12.48 2.50 -25.93
N ALA A 598 13.77 2.81 -26.14
CA ALA A 598 14.56 3.66 -25.25
C ALA A 598 14.26 5.15 -25.39
N VAL A 599 13.66 5.54 -26.49
CA VAL A 599 13.37 6.93 -26.81
C VAL A 599 12.10 6.84 -27.65
N GLN A 600 10.96 7.28 -27.11
CA GLN A 600 10.09 7.98 -28.05
C GLN A 600 10.93 9.21 -28.34
N GLU A 601 11.52 9.27 -29.54
CA GLU A 601 11.92 10.54 -30.11
C GLU A 601 10.66 11.39 -29.97
N SER A 602 10.54 12.13 -28.86
CA SER A 602 9.95 13.43 -28.99
C SER A 602 10.77 14.01 -30.12
N GLU A 603 10.14 14.25 -31.28
CA GLU A 603 10.47 15.46 -32.02
C GLU A 603 10.82 16.47 -30.94
N ASP A 604 12.10 16.89 -30.90
CA ASP A 604 12.64 17.74 -29.84
C ASP A 604 11.51 18.70 -29.46
N PRO A 605 11.02 18.70 -28.21
CA PRO A 605 9.95 19.59 -27.84
C PRO A 605 10.34 20.96 -28.37
N ASP A 606 9.52 21.51 -29.27
CA ASP A 606 9.80 22.74 -30.01
C ASP A 606 10.62 23.68 -29.12
N PRO A 607 11.85 24.11 -29.51
CA PRO A 607 12.79 24.86 -28.67
C PRO A 607 12.27 26.20 -28.13
N SER A 608 10.97 26.46 -28.26
CA SER A 608 10.14 27.51 -27.67
C SER A 608 10.22 27.74 -26.15
N TRP A 609 11.02 27.00 -25.35
CA TRP A 609 11.08 27.18 -23.88
C TRP A 609 12.36 27.86 -23.37
N ILE A 610 13.02 28.64 -24.21
CA ILE A 610 14.01 29.62 -23.75
C ILE A 610 13.29 30.94 -23.48
N VAL A 611 13.09 31.25 -22.19
CA VAL A 611 12.76 32.62 -21.80
C VAL A 611 14.06 33.41 -21.79
N GLU A 612 14.21 34.31 -22.75
CA GLU A 612 15.14 35.43 -22.66
C GLU A 612 14.82 36.21 -21.39
N THR A 613 15.57 36.01 -20.32
CA THR A 613 15.93 37.02 -19.30
C THR A 613 16.68 36.36 -18.14
N GLY A 614 17.62 37.10 -17.55
CA GLY A 614 18.57 36.64 -16.51
C GLY A 614 17.98 36.38 -15.13
N ASP A 615 16.90 35.60 -15.01
CA ASP A 615 16.29 35.24 -13.74
C ASP A 615 16.19 33.72 -13.54
N ASN A 616 16.05 33.29 -12.28
CA ASN A 616 15.94 31.90 -11.80
C ASN A 616 14.76 31.08 -12.39
N ILE A 617 14.13 31.55 -13.47
CA ILE A 617 12.98 30.96 -14.16
C ILE A 617 13.33 29.56 -14.70
N LEU A 618 14.46 29.41 -15.41
CA LEU A 618 14.87 28.11 -15.96
C LEU A 618 15.14 27.08 -14.85
N ALA A 619 15.76 27.53 -13.76
CA ALA A 619 15.98 26.73 -12.57
C ALA A 619 14.68 26.32 -11.87
N ALA A 620 13.71 27.23 -11.76
CA ALA A 620 12.41 26.98 -11.15
C ALA A 620 11.59 25.92 -11.91
N GLU A 621 11.77 25.85 -13.24
CA GLU A 621 11.10 24.87 -14.07
C GLU A 621 11.74 23.48 -14.07
N CYS A 622 12.97 23.36 -13.56
CA CYS A 622 13.72 22.10 -13.54
C CYS A 622 13.17 21.13 -12.48
N GLN A 623 12.66 19.97 -12.93
CA GLN A 623 12.14 18.92 -12.06
C GLN A 623 13.18 17.82 -11.82
N VAL A 624 13.05 17.11 -10.70
CA VAL A 624 13.87 15.92 -10.42
C VAL A 624 13.76 14.93 -11.57
N GLY A 625 14.91 14.59 -12.17
CA GLY A 625 15.04 13.70 -13.32
C GLY A 625 15.34 14.42 -14.64
N ASP A 626 15.03 15.72 -14.76
CA ASP A 626 15.31 16.52 -15.94
C ASP A 626 16.83 16.75 -16.11
N HIS A 627 17.28 16.88 -17.36
CA HIS A 627 18.63 17.34 -17.66
C HIS A 627 18.64 18.86 -17.81
N PHE A 628 19.67 19.49 -17.28
CA PHE A 628 19.88 20.92 -17.39
C PHE A 628 21.36 21.20 -17.63
N ALA A 629 21.63 22.30 -18.31
CA ALA A 629 22.96 22.81 -18.57
C ALA A 629 23.21 24.05 -17.73
N ILE A 630 24.45 24.19 -17.28
CA ILE A 630 24.92 25.33 -16.50
C ILE A 630 26.12 25.94 -17.21
N VAL A 631 26.26 27.25 -17.11
CA VAL A 631 27.46 27.94 -17.61
C VAL A 631 28.67 27.51 -16.79
N ALA A 632 29.77 27.19 -17.46
CA ALA A 632 31.02 26.86 -16.79
C ALA A 632 31.69 28.14 -16.25
N ASP A 633 32.29 28.06 -15.07
CA ASP A 633 33.06 29.18 -14.52
C ASP A 633 34.36 29.34 -15.32
N PRO A 634 34.59 30.48 -16.01
CA PRO A 634 35.81 30.71 -16.79
C PRO A 634 37.08 30.72 -15.92
N ASN A 635 36.95 30.89 -14.60
CA ASN A 635 38.07 30.85 -13.65
C ASN A 635 38.31 29.46 -13.04
N ASN A 636 37.60 28.42 -13.49
CA ASN A 636 37.77 27.07 -12.98
C ASN A 636 39.14 26.49 -13.40
N LEU A 637 40.07 26.39 -12.45
CA LEU A 637 41.46 25.99 -12.67
C LEU A 637 41.65 24.48 -12.95
N ASP A 638 40.63 23.66 -12.67
CA ASP A 638 40.74 22.19 -12.74
C ASP A 638 40.47 21.62 -14.16
N GLU A 639 39.64 22.29 -14.98
CA GLU A 639 39.32 21.89 -16.36
C GLU A 639 39.23 23.12 -17.29
N PRO A 640 40.36 23.73 -17.69
CA PRO A 640 40.34 24.91 -18.55
C PRO A 640 39.78 24.58 -19.94
N GLY A 641 38.65 25.21 -20.31
CA GLY A 641 38.14 25.25 -21.68
C GLY A 641 36.78 24.61 -21.96
N GLU A 642 35.99 24.21 -20.95
CA GLU A 642 34.58 23.85 -21.16
C GLU A 642 33.68 25.09 -21.04
N GLU A 643 32.74 25.30 -21.96
CA GLU A 643 31.84 26.47 -21.93
C GLU A 643 30.59 26.24 -21.07
N PHE A 644 30.19 24.98 -20.88
CA PHE A 644 29.04 24.60 -20.06
C PHE A 644 29.19 23.19 -19.50
N TYR A 645 28.48 22.90 -18.40
CA TYR A 645 28.36 21.56 -17.85
C TYR A 645 26.91 21.07 -17.93
N VAL A 646 26.73 19.75 -18.05
CA VAL A 646 25.40 19.11 -18.07
C VAL A 646 25.18 18.34 -16.77
N LEU A 647 23.99 18.47 -16.18
CA LEU A 647 23.60 17.78 -14.96
C LEU A 647 22.23 17.12 -15.11
N GLN A 648 22.02 16.04 -14.35
CA GLN A 648 20.69 15.48 -14.12
C GLN A 648 20.17 15.94 -12.75
N CYS A 649 19.03 16.62 -12.73
CA CYS A 649 18.41 17.14 -11.51
C CYS A 649 18.02 16.01 -10.55
N THR A 650 18.51 16.10 -9.33
CA THR A 650 18.18 15.22 -8.20
C THR A 650 17.29 15.92 -7.17
N LYS A 651 17.32 17.26 -7.15
CA LYS A 651 16.49 18.11 -6.33
C LYS A 651 16.22 19.42 -7.06
N SER A 652 14.93 19.70 -7.29
CA SER A 652 14.45 20.98 -7.84
C SER A 652 14.84 22.16 -6.98
N MET A 653 14.79 23.36 -7.57
CA MET A 653 15.20 24.61 -6.95
C MET A 653 14.64 24.79 -5.54
N TYR A 654 15.50 25.17 -4.61
CA TYR A 654 15.16 25.50 -3.24
C TYR A 654 16.09 26.57 -2.69
N VAL A 655 15.63 27.29 -1.67
CA VAL A 655 16.45 28.21 -0.88
C VAL A 655 17.19 27.41 0.19
N HIS A 656 18.52 27.43 0.18
CA HIS A 656 19.34 26.82 1.24
C HIS A 656 19.09 27.55 2.56
N ARG A 657 18.84 26.77 3.61
CA ARG A 657 18.61 27.30 4.97
C ARG A 657 19.51 26.58 5.96
N GLY A 658 20.46 27.30 6.55
CA GLY A 658 21.42 26.75 7.50
C GLY A 658 22.85 27.26 7.28
N PRO A 659 23.84 26.72 8.02
CA PRO A 659 25.22 27.14 7.92
C PRO A 659 25.80 26.85 6.53
N SER A 660 26.84 27.60 6.15
CA SER A 660 27.58 27.41 4.91
C SER A 660 28.03 25.97 4.74
N THR A 661 27.75 25.37 3.60
CA THR A 661 28.13 23.99 3.29
C THR A 661 28.96 23.92 2.02
N ARG A 662 29.94 23.01 1.98
CA ARG A 662 30.71 22.70 0.78
C ARG A 662 30.32 21.32 0.26
N ASP A 663 30.05 21.21 -1.04
CA ASP A 663 29.70 19.94 -1.68
C ASP A 663 30.94 19.14 -2.16
N ALA A 664 30.71 18.02 -2.86
CA ALA A 664 31.77 17.16 -3.39
C ALA A 664 32.54 17.78 -4.58
N TRP A 665 32.04 18.90 -5.10
CA TRP A 665 32.56 19.63 -6.26
C TRP A 665 33.16 20.97 -5.86
N ASN A 666 33.44 21.15 -4.57
CA ASN A 666 33.98 22.35 -3.94
C ASN A 666 33.08 23.60 -4.01
N THR A 667 31.82 23.49 -4.44
CA THR A 667 30.87 24.60 -4.40
C THR A 667 30.51 24.92 -2.94
N VAL A 668 30.67 26.19 -2.55
CA VAL A 668 30.26 26.69 -1.22
C VAL A 668 28.87 27.29 -1.36
N ILE A 669 27.90 26.84 -0.56
CA ILE A 669 26.53 27.35 -0.53
C ILE A 669 26.25 27.95 0.85
N ASP A 670 25.79 29.20 0.86
CA ASP A 670 25.48 30.01 2.04
C ASP A 670 23.98 30.11 2.31
N ASP A 671 23.62 30.57 3.52
CA ASP A 671 22.23 30.74 3.94
C ASP A 671 21.51 31.76 3.04
N GLY A 672 20.37 31.36 2.47
CA GLY A 672 19.60 32.21 1.56
C GLY A 672 19.85 31.96 0.08
N ASP A 673 20.87 31.17 -0.29
CA ASP A 673 21.19 30.88 -1.68
C ASP A 673 20.12 30.03 -2.37
N GLU A 674 19.75 30.40 -3.60
CA GLU A 674 18.85 29.62 -4.45
C GLU A 674 19.64 28.61 -5.27
N VAL A 675 19.34 27.33 -5.05
CA VAL A 675 20.16 26.23 -5.56
C VAL A 675 19.35 25.05 -6.07
N LEU A 676 19.95 24.29 -7.00
CA LEU A 676 19.52 22.99 -7.48
C LEU A 676 20.56 21.95 -7.12
N GLU A 677 20.17 20.68 -7.01
CA GLU A 677 21.13 19.59 -6.84
C GLU A 677 21.06 18.62 -8.02
N GLY A 678 22.21 18.16 -8.55
CA GLY A 678 22.27 17.25 -9.68
C GLY A 678 23.51 16.36 -9.75
N TYR A 679 23.45 15.31 -10.57
CA TYR A 679 24.61 14.49 -10.92
C TYR A 679 25.24 15.00 -12.21
N TYR A 680 26.57 15.21 -12.21
CA TYR A 680 27.29 15.69 -13.38
C TYR A 680 27.40 14.67 -14.52
N TYR A 681 27.42 15.22 -15.73
CA TYR A 681 27.91 14.60 -16.94
C TYR A 681 29.25 15.24 -17.31
N ARG A 682 30.31 14.43 -17.38
CA ARG A 682 31.63 14.87 -17.81
C ARG A 682 31.76 14.75 -19.32
N HIS A 683 32.14 15.83 -19.99
CA HIS A 683 32.34 15.82 -21.42
C HIS A 683 33.62 15.04 -21.79
N ARG A 684 33.59 14.33 -22.93
CA ARG A 684 34.62 13.33 -23.30
C ARG A 684 35.64 13.87 -24.31
N GLY A 685 35.58 15.15 -24.70
CA GLY A 685 36.56 15.85 -25.53
C GLY A 685 36.74 15.36 -26.98
N ARG A 686 36.21 14.19 -27.37
CA ARG A 686 36.35 13.62 -28.73
C ARG A 686 35.22 13.99 -29.69
N ARG A 687 34.04 14.29 -29.15
CA ARG A 687 32.85 14.78 -29.87
C ARG A 687 32.15 15.74 -28.91
N PRO A 688 31.74 16.94 -29.38
CA PRO A 688 31.22 17.99 -28.51
C PRO A 688 29.92 17.58 -27.80
N ASN A 689 29.15 16.69 -28.41
CA ASN A 689 27.88 16.20 -27.86
C ASN A 689 28.00 14.94 -26.96
N SER A 690 29.21 14.47 -26.62
CA SER A 690 29.40 13.17 -25.96
C SER A 690 29.89 13.28 -24.52
N PHE A 691 29.12 12.68 -23.60
CA PHE A 691 29.31 12.81 -22.15
C PHE A 691 29.34 11.47 -21.42
N VAL A 692 29.88 11.45 -20.20
CA VAL A 692 29.91 10.30 -19.29
C VAL A 692 29.22 10.67 -17.98
N PHE A 693 28.25 9.86 -17.57
CA PHE A 693 27.47 10.12 -16.36
C PHE A 693 28.23 9.74 -15.08
N LEU A 694 28.47 10.72 -14.20
CA LEU A 694 29.31 10.59 -13.01
C LEU A 694 28.51 10.34 -11.72
N ARG A 695 27.70 9.28 -11.67
CA ARG A 695 26.88 8.98 -10.49
C ARG A 695 27.70 8.73 -9.21
N GLU A 696 28.90 8.17 -9.33
CA GLU A 696 29.76 7.82 -8.18
C GLU A 696 30.52 9.03 -7.61
N ALA A 697 30.55 10.16 -8.31
CA ALA A 697 31.29 11.37 -7.91
C ALA A 697 30.52 12.25 -6.90
N GLY A 698 29.29 11.88 -6.55
CA GLY A 698 28.46 12.63 -5.60
C GLY A 698 27.60 13.71 -6.26
N VAL A 699 26.64 14.21 -5.49
CA VAL A 699 25.68 15.23 -5.93
C VAL A 699 26.34 16.61 -5.89
N ALA A 700 26.18 17.36 -6.97
CA ALA A 700 26.59 18.75 -7.08
C ALA A 700 25.46 19.69 -6.70
N ARG A 701 25.78 20.77 -6.00
CA ARG A 701 24.90 21.90 -5.76
C ARG A 701 25.28 23.01 -6.74
N VAL A 702 24.28 23.53 -7.43
CA VAL A 702 24.44 24.55 -8.45
C VAL A 702 23.53 25.72 -8.11
N TYR A 703 24.07 26.93 -8.21
CA TYR A 703 23.29 28.14 -8.15
C TYR A 703 22.27 28.23 -9.29
N SER A 704 21.05 28.65 -8.96
CA SER A 704 19.94 28.74 -9.91
C SER A 704 20.22 29.65 -11.12
N HIS A 705 20.96 30.74 -10.93
CA HIS A 705 21.27 31.71 -11.99
C HIS A 705 22.23 31.17 -13.07
N LEU A 706 22.98 30.09 -12.75
CA LEU A 706 23.92 29.47 -13.68
C LEU A 706 23.22 28.58 -14.71
N VAL A 707 21.96 28.21 -14.49
CA VAL A 707 21.20 27.36 -15.42
C VAL A 707 20.94 28.11 -16.72
N CYS A 708 21.47 27.60 -17.83
CA CYS A 708 21.33 28.19 -19.17
C CYS A 708 20.38 27.41 -20.09
N ALA A 709 20.14 26.13 -19.81
CA ALA A 709 19.14 25.32 -20.51
C ALA A 709 18.59 24.22 -19.59
N THR A 710 17.36 23.75 -19.84
CA THR A 710 16.71 22.70 -19.04
C THR A 710 15.76 21.87 -19.91
N LYS A 711 15.25 20.75 -19.38
CA LYS A 711 14.22 19.89 -19.99
C LYS A 711 14.62 19.22 -21.32
N PHE A 712 15.91 19.23 -21.67
CA PHE A 712 16.42 18.37 -22.74
C PHE A 712 16.70 16.95 -22.23
N THR A 713 17.00 16.02 -23.13
CA THR A 713 17.23 14.61 -22.79
C THR A 713 18.62 14.16 -23.21
N MET A 714 19.33 13.47 -22.30
CA MET A 714 20.57 12.77 -22.61
C MET A 714 20.28 11.34 -23.09
N THR A 715 20.67 11.01 -24.32
CA THR A 715 20.44 9.68 -24.92
C THR A 715 21.66 8.77 -24.72
N GLN A 716 21.48 7.48 -24.48
CA GLN A 716 22.63 6.57 -24.33
C GLN A 716 23.18 6.19 -25.72
N ALA A 717 24.48 6.40 -25.94
CA ALA A 717 25.11 6.04 -27.21
C ALA A 717 25.06 4.50 -27.44
N PRO A 718 24.76 4.02 -28.66
CA PRO A 718 24.55 2.60 -28.94
C PRO A 718 25.81 1.72 -28.78
N HIS A 719 26.99 2.32 -28.59
CA HIS A 719 28.25 1.61 -28.43
C HIS A 719 28.78 1.72 -26.99
N ARG A 720 28.82 0.59 -26.27
CA ARG A 720 29.70 0.42 -25.10
C ARG A 720 31.14 0.23 -25.59
N GLN A 721 32.05 1.11 -25.20
CA GLN A 721 33.48 0.92 -25.45
C GLN A 721 34.20 0.32 -24.24
N LYS A 722 35.41 -0.21 -24.48
CA LYS A 722 36.30 -0.84 -23.50
C LYS A 722 36.53 0.05 -22.28
N GLY A 723 36.17 -0.45 -21.10
CA GLY A 723 36.14 0.29 -19.84
C GLY A 723 34.69 0.57 -19.46
N ASN A 724 34.27 0.24 -18.23
CA ASN A 724 32.86 0.16 -17.78
C ASN A 724 32.03 1.47 -17.82
N GLU A 725 32.44 2.51 -18.55
CA GLU A 725 31.75 3.80 -18.59
C GLU A 725 30.68 3.83 -19.70
N THR A 726 29.42 4.13 -19.31
CA THR A 726 28.30 4.33 -20.24
C THR A 726 28.35 5.74 -20.81
N VAL A 727 28.35 5.87 -22.13
CA VAL A 727 28.41 7.16 -22.84
C VAL A 727 26.99 7.64 -23.16
N PHE A 728 26.75 8.92 -22.94
CA PHE A 728 25.52 9.63 -23.28
C PHE A 728 25.79 10.69 -24.35
N GLN A 729 24.78 11.00 -25.14
CA GLN A 729 24.80 11.96 -26.23
C GLN A 729 23.69 12.99 -26.04
N LEU A 730 24.09 14.24 -26.20
CA LEU A 730 23.19 15.38 -26.38
C LEU A 730 22.79 15.45 -27.86
N SER A 731 21.56 15.86 -28.19
CA SER A 731 21.20 16.07 -29.61
C SER A 731 21.96 17.26 -30.18
N ASP A 732 22.29 17.21 -31.47
CA ASP A 732 23.02 18.30 -32.14
C ASP A 732 22.20 19.61 -32.11
N SER A 733 20.86 19.52 -32.23
CA SER A 733 19.93 20.63 -32.05
C SER A 733 20.01 21.28 -30.67
N THR A 734 20.04 20.48 -29.60
CA THR A 734 20.16 21.00 -28.23
C THR A 734 21.54 21.62 -28.00
N LEU A 735 22.59 21.02 -28.55
CA LEU A 735 23.96 21.54 -28.45
C LEU A 735 24.09 22.89 -29.13
N GLU A 736 23.67 23.01 -30.40
CA GLU A 736 23.68 24.26 -31.17
C GLU A 736 22.93 25.37 -30.42
N HIS A 737 21.81 25.02 -29.78
CA HIS A 737 20.99 25.99 -29.06
C HIS A 737 21.62 26.42 -27.72
N ILE A 738 22.28 25.52 -26.99
CA ILE A 738 23.04 25.88 -25.79
C ILE A 738 24.21 26.81 -26.17
N GLU A 739 24.94 26.49 -27.25
CA GLU A 739 26.03 27.32 -27.75
C GLU A 739 25.53 28.73 -28.15
N GLU A 740 24.36 28.83 -28.78
CA GLU A 740 23.74 30.12 -29.12
C GLU A 740 23.41 30.95 -27.87
N VAL A 741 22.89 30.33 -26.81
CA VAL A 741 22.60 31.01 -25.53
C VAL A 741 23.88 31.53 -24.87
N LEU A 742 24.96 30.73 -24.89
CA LEU A 742 26.26 31.14 -24.36
C LEU A 742 26.88 32.28 -25.16
N MET A 743 26.75 32.26 -26.50
CA MET A 743 27.20 33.36 -27.37
C MET A 743 26.48 34.67 -27.05
N ARG A 744 25.15 34.65 -26.93
CA ARG A 744 24.37 35.85 -26.59
C ARG A 744 24.67 36.38 -25.19
N ARG A 745 24.94 35.52 -24.22
CA ARG A 745 25.36 35.93 -22.87
C ARG A 745 26.70 36.68 -22.92
N ARG A 746 27.67 36.18 -23.70
CA ARG A 746 28.97 36.85 -23.91
C ARG A 746 28.79 38.24 -24.55
N GLU A 747 27.99 38.33 -25.60
CA GLU A 747 27.70 39.63 -26.24
C GLU A 747 27.07 40.64 -25.27
N HIS A 748 26.22 40.18 -24.34
CA HIS A 748 25.62 41.05 -23.32
C HIS A 748 26.60 41.45 -22.19
N GLU A 749 27.53 40.56 -21.82
CA GLU A 749 28.60 40.86 -20.85
C GLU A 749 29.65 41.82 -21.44
N ASP A 750 29.99 41.65 -22.73
CA ASP A 750 30.89 42.54 -23.47
C ASP A 750 30.27 43.94 -23.65
N LEU A 751 28.97 44.03 -23.95
CA LEU A 751 28.25 45.32 -24.00
C LEU A 751 28.15 46.01 -22.64
N ALA A 752 27.98 45.24 -21.54
CA ALA A 752 27.93 45.79 -20.20
C ALA A 752 29.32 46.32 -19.75
N THR A 753 30.41 45.68 -20.19
CA THR A 753 31.78 46.15 -19.91
C THR A 753 32.19 47.34 -20.78
N GLU A 754 31.71 47.43 -22.03
CA GLU A 754 31.90 48.64 -22.87
C GLU A 754 31.11 49.86 -22.33
N GLU A 755 29.91 49.67 -21.77
CA GLU A 755 29.14 50.74 -21.11
C GLU A 755 29.78 51.21 -19.78
N ASP A 756 30.45 50.32 -19.04
CA ASP A 756 31.20 50.67 -17.83
C ASP A 756 32.54 51.38 -18.17
N GLU A 757 33.22 51.00 -19.27
CA GLU A 757 34.45 51.69 -19.74
C GLU A 757 34.16 53.08 -20.34
N GLU A 758 33.02 53.30 -21.03
CA GLU A 758 32.60 54.64 -21.48
C GLU A 758 32.16 55.56 -20.32
N HIS A 759 31.87 55.00 -19.14
CA HIS A 759 31.53 55.79 -17.94
C HIS A 759 32.75 56.21 -17.11
N ASP A 760 33.88 55.50 -17.21
CA ASP A 760 35.13 55.85 -16.53
C ASP A 760 35.99 56.89 -17.29
N ASP A 761 35.71 57.16 -18.57
CA ASP A 761 36.45 58.14 -19.40
C ASP A 761 35.87 59.59 -19.37
N VAL A 762 34.84 59.86 -18.55
CA VAL A 762 34.19 61.20 -18.45
C VAL A 762 34.48 61.96 -17.14
N ASP A 763 35.18 61.37 -16.16
CA ASP A 763 35.40 62.01 -14.85
C ASP A 763 36.89 62.30 -14.51
N SER A 764 37.69 62.68 -15.52
CA SER A 764 39.08 63.12 -15.33
C SER A 764 39.48 64.37 -16.12
N SER A 765 38.66 65.42 -16.11
CA SER A 765 39.14 66.78 -16.41
C SER A 765 38.26 67.89 -15.84
N ASP A 766 38.41 68.19 -14.55
CA ASP A 766 38.33 69.57 -14.06
C ASP A 766 38.88 69.68 -12.64
N ASP A 767 40.17 69.99 -12.53
CA ASP A 767 40.75 70.76 -11.42
C ASP A 767 42.12 71.29 -11.88
N SER A 768 42.11 72.48 -12.48
CA SER A 768 43.30 73.31 -12.61
C SER A 768 43.10 74.59 -11.80
N GLU A 769 43.85 74.67 -10.70
CA GLU A 769 44.02 75.86 -9.87
C GLU A 769 44.61 77.02 -10.70
N SER A 770 43.88 78.14 -10.65
CA SER A 770 44.37 79.49 -10.32
C SER A 770 45.59 80.07 -11.06
N ASP A 771 45.39 81.18 -11.77
CA ASP A 771 45.76 82.52 -11.27
C ASP A 771 45.84 83.58 -12.40
N PHE A 772 45.17 84.73 -12.21
CA PHE A 772 45.78 86.06 -11.96
C PHE A 772 44.82 87.24 -12.30
N ASP A 773 44.61 88.08 -11.28
CA ASP A 773 44.43 89.55 -11.25
C ASP A 773 43.77 90.30 -12.44
N GLU A 774 42.59 90.89 -12.20
CA GLU A 774 42.34 92.35 -12.03
C GLU A 774 40.89 92.65 -11.60
#